data_AF-A0A8F2W3B5-F1
#
_entry.id   AF-A0A8F2W3B5-F1
#
_cell.length_a   1.000
_cell.length_b   1.000
_cell.length_c   1.000
_cell.angle_alpha   90.00
_cell.angle_beta   90.00
_cell.angle_gamma   90.00
#
_symmetry.space_group_name_H-M   'P 1'
#
loop_
_entity.id
_entity.type
_entity.pdbx_description
1 polymer ?
#
loop_
_entity_poly.entity_id
_entity_poly.type
_entity_poly.pdbx_seq_one_letter_code
_entity_poly.pdbx_strand_id
1 'polypeptide(L)'
;MSAGKQKHLPLLYNPLLNAIFNNPHHAKAAIRSTIAELSNNHNDYTILVPPAQLLREGFELGGHKLEDLCYENDAFLKSHIIKTSSPFSTTMAPVTKVQSIIYNTMNGKQVLVKNGMVFTGKGFKKSIRTNILSTDYFTTFCEYFPKGSKVMLLYVDDSLYGHKSPEKDVQTASPQPELKKDPRPQRTVTFEELLRNFPLLSKAMSDHFYMLFHHNNRKFERLRVRSGVSLKETKALFMAMVEEAFSIVQKTISAETADGERISRLLHNVTSQNSTIDLNHLVHEYVELNMYDKVWVQIVSQFEKAAKGDTGGDLPEMVLSPAVYKDLSCLSLNQLDIPVDEPWHMNVLHARVAAAIAEFSKLNDPGVTNRRQKIDLLKKTVDILSDGTSDKEKHDVSHLVVDADTLIGLLIMVVVHSKVPYLDAHIYYIRNFGVDSLLTGNADPEKSSAGYLNYVLSNIDAVIFHLSGQGLDNNSLNHLQEMSTASAQNYNLWYAIQNENIKNLERMMDSVREQYGDGPLPKDHFLRSRNIHGESCLTFALRTKNSKVFKTVLDKTLPWTSVEDLLFDKNTSTDQTLMMIALVEENSESANYLLDALFESSNEEEKRLYLNLRDNNGRTIGHYLSHDLDILAKIGPLIDWHVKDNNSHTPLFSICRHYDHPRYIELIKRAFGCVFTKYEKPMALDQHTDKYGNTFLHILAKGLSESGILNPELALLNVNQPNERLLTPSAVYVRYGRTDNLRYLMKNKLFDFSIEDQQNFYNLLDYYSFSAAKAKNGSNKSFKEIERLIVDKYFETHFSHNNDIETGVLNARYDGSASDWIINMVTYTDGAEPSITTKYIPIDRVRQFTKLQKLAFPQGFGLDVNSLWINHPSDKPTIPACSKYRSNRLLELLTMYFSAMHFHSQSSKTKFKRNLALCCDDNGNSTLEMIKDINNAQEEAKARNGVVKFSPQKVQEIEYFLEYSESDLRSFHLEIRKLNQLLTVAGMKQSDVRNVSDIFLRRLDQGKSVLLDRREFRLLDSSYMKLQAYANWLELSVEQLLQNCKKLQEKLRWWKQIYQGIKDINAELHRFEEQFPKQPQNGDAREENESGIFTNTMARRSTTSLDKIPEDTSENNSFFNFGIIDSKKSRYKKLLLAKAEEVKKVMNLNADIKIDHELIAAEISQFMSFRSGFFSLGIKHFCEYHLLSLRTRNQELERLLWSIRRAE
;
A
#
# COMPACT_ATOMS: atom_id res chain seq x y z
N MET A 1 26.01 51.69 -18.79
CA MET A 1 25.40 50.36 -18.56
C MET A 1 24.41 50.09 -19.68
N SER A 2 24.72 49.17 -20.59
CA SER A 2 23.82 48.80 -21.69
C SER A 2 22.67 47.92 -21.19
N ALA A 3 21.43 48.26 -21.53
CA ALA A 3 20.29 47.38 -21.33
C ALA A 3 20.40 46.15 -22.27
N GLY A 4 21.06 45.09 -21.79
CA GLY A 4 21.16 43.83 -22.53
C GLY A 4 19.78 43.18 -22.64
N LYS A 5 19.39 42.79 -23.87
CA LYS A 5 18.23 41.91 -24.09
C LYS A 5 18.44 40.65 -23.23
N GLN A 6 17.51 40.38 -22.31
CA GLN A 6 17.54 39.15 -21.49
C GLN A 6 17.56 37.95 -22.43
N LYS A 7 18.61 37.13 -22.35
CA LYS A 7 18.70 35.89 -23.14
C LYS A 7 17.66 34.90 -22.59
N HIS A 8 16.85 34.34 -23.49
CA HIS A 8 15.87 33.32 -23.12
C HIS A 8 16.57 32.06 -22.62
N LEU A 9 16.29 31.65 -21.38
CA LEU A 9 16.43 30.25 -20.98
C LEU A 9 15.33 29.43 -21.67
N PRO A 10 15.52 28.11 -21.90
CA PRO A 10 14.48 27.26 -22.45
C PRO A 10 13.19 27.32 -21.63
N LEU A 11 12.03 27.45 -22.29
CA LEU A 11 10.72 27.48 -21.64
C LEU A 11 10.41 26.14 -20.97
N LEU A 12 9.94 26.14 -19.72
CA LEU A 12 9.48 24.94 -19.02
C LEU A 12 8.14 24.48 -19.62
N TYR A 13 7.87 23.17 -19.66
CA TYR A 13 6.63 22.68 -20.29
C TYR A 13 5.38 23.05 -19.47
N ASN A 14 5.43 22.96 -18.13
CA ASN A 14 4.33 23.37 -17.26
C ASN A 14 4.22 24.92 -17.20
N PRO A 15 3.11 25.54 -17.65
CA PRO A 15 2.97 27.01 -17.68
C PRO A 15 3.04 27.68 -16.30
N LEU A 16 2.51 27.02 -15.26
CA LEU A 16 2.49 27.54 -13.89
C LEU A 16 3.93 27.68 -13.34
N LEU A 17 4.74 26.63 -13.52
CA LEU A 17 6.15 26.65 -13.09
C LEU A 17 6.98 27.64 -13.93
N ASN A 18 6.71 27.75 -15.23
CA ASN A 18 7.37 28.72 -16.10
C ASN A 18 7.07 30.18 -15.68
N ALA A 19 5.82 30.49 -15.31
CA ALA A 19 5.39 31.81 -14.87
C ALA A 19 6.03 32.25 -13.55
N ILE A 20 6.31 31.31 -12.63
CA ILE A 20 6.94 31.59 -11.33
C ILE A 20 8.47 31.64 -11.44
N PHE A 21 9.10 30.64 -12.06
CA PHE A 21 10.54 30.40 -11.96
C PHE A 21 11.35 30.81 -13.20
N ASN A 22 10.71 31.09 -14.34
CA ASN A 22 11.39 31.38 -15.60
C ASN A 22 10.82 32.64 -16.28
N ASN A 23 10.40 33.64 -15.49
CA ASN A 23 9.71 34.82 -16.00
C ASN A 23 10.67 36.02 -16.16
N PRO A 24 11.06 36.42 -17.38
CA PRO A 24 11.95 37.55 -17.61
C PRO A 24 11.34 38.89 -17.14
N HIS A 25 10.01 38.97 -17.05
CA HIS A 25 9.25 40.16 -16.66
C HIS A 25 8.67 40.10 -15.24
N HIS A 26 9.20 39.23 -14.36
CA HIS A 26 8.80 39.09 -12.95
C HIS A 26 8.64 40.44 -12.19
N ALA A 27 9.47 41.44 -12.52
CA ALA A 27 9.42 42.78 -11.89
C ALA A 27 8.29 43.70 -12.38
N LYS A 28 7.63 43.37 -13.50
CA LYS A 28 6.54 44.14 -14.13
C LYS A 28 5.18 43.42 -14.17
N ALA A 29 5.15 42.11 -13.92
CA ALA A 29 3.96 41.28 -14.08
C ALA A 29 2.92 41.46 -12.95
N ALA A 30 1.65 41.11 -13.24
CA ALA A 30 0.56 41.06 -12.25
C ALA A 30 0.89 40.19 -11.03
N ILE A 31 1.67 39.13 -11.25
CA ILE A 31 2.08 38.13 -10.24
C ILE A 31 3.29 38.53 -9.38
N ARG A 32 3.81 39.77 -9.52
CA ARG A 32 5.01 40.25 -8.79
C ARG A 32 4.90 40.05 -7.27
N SER A 33 3.73 40.27 -6.69
CA SER A 33 3.52 40.12 -5.24
C SER A 33 3.72 38.67 -4.78
N THR A 34 3.21 37.71 -5.55
CA THR A 34 3.37 36.27 -5.28
C THR A 34 4.83 35.83 -5.42
N ILE A 35 5.55 36.29 -6.46
CA ILE A 35 6.96 35.93 -6.65
C ILE A 35 7.82 36.47 -5.51
N ALA A 36 7.61 37.71 -5.06
CA ALA A 36 8.35 38.30 -3.95
C ALA A 36 8.10 37.55 -2.62
N GLU A 37 6.85 37.18 -2.34
CA GLU A 37 6.49 36.41 -1.15
C GLU A 37 7.11 34.99 -1.19
N LEU A 38 7.04 34.29 -2.33
CA LEU A 38 7.68 32.99 -2.50
C LEU A 38 9.21 33.06 -2.36
N SER A 39 9.85 34.13 -2.85
CA SER A 39 11.31 34.30 -2.78
C SER A 39 11.81 34.46 -1.35
N ASN A 40 11.13 35.28 -0.54
CA ASN A 40 11.49 35.51 0.86
C ASN A 40 11.12 34.33 1.77
N ASN A 41 9.98 33.68 1.51
CA ASN A 41 9.34 32.73 2.43
C ASN A 41 9.15 31.34 1.81
N HIS A 42 10.04 30.88 0.92
CA HIS A 42 9.87 29.63 0.15
C HIS A 42 9.57 28.38 0.98
N ASN A 43 10.06 28.30 2.22
CA ASN A 43 9.79 27.20 3.15
C ASN A 43 8.34 27.17 3.68
N ASP A 44 7.64 28.31 3.68
CA ASP A 44 6.30 28.47 4.26
C ASP A 44 5.18 28.15 3.27
N TYR A 45 5.54 27.83 2.02
CA TYR A 45 4.60 27.60 0.93
C TYR A 45 4.87 26.27 0.23
N THR A 46 3.81 25.70 -0.35
CA THR A 46 3.86 24.54 -1.24
C THR A 46 2.95 24.80 -2.43
N ILE A 47 3.43 24.50 -3.64
CA ILE A 47 2.71 24.76 -4.88
C ILE A 47 1.96 23.47 -5.28
N LEU A 48 0.65 23.57 -5.41
CA LEU A 48 -0.22 22.56 -6.04
C LEU A 48 -0.11 22.77 -7.55
N VAL A 49 0.45 21.79 -8.27
CA VAL A 49 0.79 21.90 -9.70
C VAL A 49 -0.19 21.05 -10.52
N PRO A 50 -1.15 21.66 -11.25
CA PRO A 50 -2.02 20.94 -12.17
C PRO A 50 -1.25 20.46 -13.41
N PRO A 51 -1.77 19.47 -14.15
CA PRO A 51 -1.02 18.84 -15.22
C PRO A 51 -0.64 19.82 -16.33
N ALA A 52 0.58 19.72 -16.83
CA ALA A 52 1.12 20.64 -17.83
C ALA A 52 0.30 20.64 -19.13
N GLN A 53 -0.19 19.46 -19.55
CA GLN A 53 -1.10 19.33 -20.69
C GLN A 53 -2.44 20.03 -20.43
N LEU A 54 -3.05 19.79 -19.26
CA LEU A 54 -4.34 20.36 -18.85
C LEU A 54 -4.27 21.90 -18.80
N LEU A 55 -3.17 22.46 -18.30
CA LEU A 55 -2.97 23.91 -18.28
C LEU A 55 -2.83 24.51 -19.69
N ARG A 56 -2.34 23.77 -20.68
CA ARG A 56 -2.14 24.24 -22.07
C ARG A 56 -3.39 24.13 -22.93
N GLU A 57 -4.07 22.99 -22.84
CA GLU A 57 -5.22 22.63 -23.69
C GLU A 57 -6.57 22.98 -23.06
N GLY A 58 -6.63 23.09 -21.73
CA GLY A 58 -7.86 23.25 -20.97
C GLY A 58 -8.32 24.70 -20.79
N PHE A 59 -9.63 24.86 -20.67
CA PHE A 59 -10.29 26.10 -20.29
C PHE A 59 -10.85 26.00 -18.87
N GLU A 60 -10.82 27.10 -18.11
CA GLU A 60 -11.56 27.23 -16.86
C GLU A 60 -13.05 26.97 -17.10
N LEU A 61 -13.80 26.57 -16.07
CA LEU A 61 -15.25 26.41 -16.16
C LEU A 61 -15.97 27.70 -16.65
N GLY A 62 -15.38 28.88 -16.43
CA GLY A 62 -15.83 30.19 -16.92
C GLY A 62 -15.44 30.56 -18.37
N GLY A 63 -14.61 29.75 -19.05
CA GLY A 63 -14.24 29.96 -20.46
C GLY A 63 -12.90 30.64 -20.73
N HIS A 64 -12.16 31.07 -19.71
CA HIS A 64 -10.78 31.56 -19.87
C HIS A 64 -9.81 30.39 -20.08
N LYS A 65 -8.79 30.55 -20.92
CA LYS A 65 -7.75 29.52 -21.11
C LYS A 65 -6.89 29.41 -19.84
N LEU A 66 -6.58 28.20 -19.39
CA LEU A 66 -5.81 27.99 -18.15
C LEU A 66 -4.34 28.47 -18.26
N GLU A 67 -3.76 28.46 -19.47
CA GLU A 67 -2.39 28.93 -19.72
C GLU A 67 -2.26 30.43 -19.42
N ASP A 68 -3.21 31.24 -19.91
CA ASP A 68 -3.19 32.70 -19.77
C ASP A 68 -3.36 33.11 -18.29
N LEU A 69 -4.23 32.40 -17.57
CA LEU A 69 -4.45 32.59 -16.12
C LEU A 69 -3.17 32.37 -15.29
N CYS A 70 -2.21 31.56 -15.76
CA CYS A 70 -0.93 31.35 -15.06
C CYS A 70 -0.04 32.60 -15.05
N TYR A 71 -0.13 33.46 -16.07
CA TYR A 71 0.70 34.67 -16.20
C TYR A 71 -0.02 35.95 -15.78
N GLU A 72 -1.33 36.03 -16.04
CA GLU A 72 -2.10 37.27 -15.89
C GLU A 72 -2.91 37.34 -14.59
N ASN A 73 -3.25 36.20 -13.97
CA ASN A 73 -4.18 36.14 -12.84
C ASN A 73 -3.51 35.73 -11.52
N ASP A 74 -3.09 36.73 -10.75
CA ASP A 74 -2.48 36.56 -9.40
C ASP A 74 -3.41 35.84 -8.41
N ALA A 75 -4.75 35.93 -8.56
CA ALA A 75 -5.68 35.22 -7.70
C ALA A 75 -5.81 33.72 -8.05
N PHE A 76 -5.63 33.34 -9.31
CA PHE A 76 -5.50 31.94 -9.73
C PHE A 76 -4.20 31.33 -9.19
N LEU A 77 -3.09 32.07 -9.33
CA LEU A 77 -1.77 31.67 -8.84
C LEU A 77 -1.78 31.45 -7.31
N LYS A 78 -2.26 32.45 -6.54
CA LYS A 78 -2.36 32.38 -5.08
C LYS A 78 -3.30 31.30 -4.55
N SER A 79 -4.27 30.83 -5.36
CA SER A 79 -5.13 29.71 -4.98
C SER A 79 -4.47 28.35 -5.15
N HIS A 80 -3.48 28.22 -6.03
CA HIS A 80 -2.69 27.01 -6.21
C HIS A 80 -1.47 26.95 -5.29
N ILE A 81 -1.28 27.93 -4.40
CA ILE A 81 -0.18 27.93 -3.43
C ILE A 81 -0.79 27.82 -2.03
N ILE A 82 -0.43 26.79 -1.27
CA ILE A 82 -0.88 26.56 0.11
C ILE A 82 0.20 26.94 1.12
N LYS A 83 -0.21 27.43 2.29
CA LYS A 83 0.68 27.66 3.44
C LYS A 83 1.02 26.33 4.11
N THR A 84 2.31 26.07 4.28
CA THR A 84 2.88 24.84 4.85
C THR A 84 2.43 24.62 6.30
N SER A 85 2.30 25.70 7.07
CA SER A 85 1.85 25.68 8.46
C SER A 85 0.32 25.54 8.58
N SER A 86 -0.17 24.45 9.17
CA SER A 86 -1.56 24.31 9.62
C SER A 86 -1.59 23.85 11.09
N PRO A 87 -2.44 24.43 11.96
CA PRO A 87 -2.57 23.97 13.34
C PRO A 87 -3.14 22.54 13.37
N PHE A 88 -2.44 21.64 14.08
CA PHE A 88 -2.83 20.23 14.18
C PHE A 88 -2.59 19.69 15.59
N SER A 89 -3.44 18.77 16.05
CA SER A 89 -3.34 18.14 17.37
C SER A 89 -2.49 16.88 17.32
N THR A 90 -1.26 16.96 17.83
CA THR A 90 -0.23 15.92 17.72
C THR A 90 -0.51 14.69 18.58
N THR A 91 -1.05 13.64 17.93
CA THR A 91 -0.91 12.23 18.36
C THR A 91 -0.30 11.41 17.23
N MET A 92 0.96 11.70 16.92
CA MET A 92 1.72 11.05 15.83
C MET A 92 2.30 9.70 16.29
N ALA A 93 1.46 8.66 16.33
CA ALA A 93 1.97 7.29 16.38
C ALA A 93 2.44 6.86 14.97
N PRO A 94 3.44 5.96 14.82
CA PRO A 94 4.11 5.71 13.53
C PRO A 94 3.29 5.00 12.43
N VAL A 95 1.96 4.89 12.57
CA VAL A 95 1.06 4.17 11.65
C VAL A 95 -0.33 4.83 11.54
N THR A 96 -0.48 6.12 11.89
CA THR A 96 -1.81 6.78 11.88
C THR A 96 -2.27 7.15 10.47
N LYS A 97 -3.39 6.53 10.06
CA LYS A 97 -4.17 6.81 8.83
C LYS A 97 -4.15 8.29 8.46
N VAL A 98 -3.76 8.61 7.21
CA VAL A 98 -3.65 9.98 6.65
C VAL A 98 -4.76 10.90 7.17
N GLN A 99 -4.39 11.76 8.12
CA GLN A 99 -5.34 12.61 8.83
C GLN A 99 -5.88 13.70 7.90
N SER A 100 -7.14 14.10 8.14
CA SER A 100 -7.82 15.13 7.35
C SER A 100 -7.35 16.51 7.81
N ILE A 101 -6.58 17.23 6.99
CA ILE A 101 -5.95 18.50 7.36
C ILE A 101 -6.46 19.61 6.44
N ILE A 102 -6.88 20.74 7.02
CA ILE A 102 -7.30 21.93 6.30
C ILE A 102 -6.12 22.89 6.22
N TYR A 103 -5.75 23.27 5.00
CA TYR A 103 -4.75 24.28 4.70
C TYR A 103 -5.42 25.57 4.20
N ASN A 104 -4.74 26.69 4.43
CA ASN A 104 -5.09 27.96 3.81
C ASN A 104 -4.19 28.21 2.61
N THR A 105 -4.78 28.61 1.50
CA THR A 105 -4.07 29.12 0.32
C THR A 105 -3.42 30.48 0.59
N MET A 106 -2.52 30.93 -0.29
CA MET A 106 -1.88 32.24 -0.17
C MET A 106 -2.91 33.39 -0.23
N ASN A 107 -4.05 33.22 -0.90
CA ASN A 107 -5.19 34.15 -0.85
C ASN A 107 -6.28 33.81 0.18
N GLY A 108 -5.99 32.97 1.18
CA GLY A 108 -6.85 32.76 2.34
C GLY A 108 -8.08 31.85 2.12
N LYS A 109 -8.24 31.25 0.94
CA LYS A 109 -9.23 30.18 0.71
C LYS A 109 -8.80 28.89 1.39
N GLN A 110 -9.75 28.04 1.77
CA GLN A 110 -9.50 26.77 2.44
C GLN A 110 -9.42 25.60 1.45
N VAL A 111 -8.49 24.69 1.71
CA VAL A 111 -8.28 23.45 0.95
C VAL A 111 -8.10 22.31 1.94
N LEU A 112 -8.91 21.25 1.82
CA LEU A 112 -8.83 20.05 2.65
C LEU A 112 -8.00 18.99 1.94
N VAL A 113 -6.93 18.50 2.58
CA VAL A 113 -6.19 17.32 2.13
C VAL A 113 -6.60 16.11 2.97
N LYS A 114 -7.02 15.02 2.32
CA LYS A 114 -7.48 13.78 2.95
C LYS A 114 -7.26 12.59 2.03
N ASN A 115 -6.66 11.52 2.54
CA ASN A 115 -6.47 10.25 1.81
C ASN A 115 -5.81 10.42 0.41
N GLY A 116 -4.77 11.24 0.30
CA GLY A 116 -4.10 11.51 -1.00
C GLY A 116 -4.93 12.37 -1.98
N MET A 117 -6.03 12.98 -1.52
CA MET A 117 -6.90 13.84 -2.32
C MET A 117 -6.94 15.24 -1.74
N VAL A 118 -7.16 16.21 -2.62
CA VAL A 118 -7.30 17.64 -2.33
C VAL A 118 -8.74 18.06 -2.68
N PHE A 119 -9.42 18.70 -1.74
CA PHE A 119 -10.79 19.18 -1.88
C PHE A 119 -10.84 20.70 -1.67
N THR A 120 -11.43 21.44 -2.61
CA THR A 120 -11.64 22.88 -2.44
C THR A 120 -12.74 23.16 -1.40
N GLY A 121 -12.44 24.05 -0.45
CA GLY A 121 -13.33 24.44 0.65
C GLY A 121 -13.81 25.89 0.55
N LYS A 122 -13.96 26.54 1.71
CA LYS A 122 -14.44 27.93 1.80
C LYS A 122 -13.61 28.88 0.93
N GLY A 123 -14.27 29.75 0.17
CA GLY A 123 -13.64 30.73 -0.71
C GLY A 123 -13.43 30.29 -2.17
N PHE A 124 -13.72 29.04 -2.52
CA PHE A 124 -13.85 28.60 -3.92
C PHE A 124 -15.30 28.69 -4.40
N LYS A 125 -15.52 29.01 -5.68
CA LYS A 125 -16.86 29.15 -6.27
C LYS A 125 -17.60 27.81 -6.43
N LYS A 126 -16.85 26.71 -6.52
CA LYS A 126 -17.36 25.33 -6.68
C LYS A 126 -16.49 24.38 -5.85
N SER A 127 -17.09 23.29 -5.38
CA SER A 127 -16.35 22.19 -4.78
C SER A 127 -15.75 21.31 -5.87
N ILE A 128 -14.44 21.12 -5.81
CA ILE A 128 -13.63 20.35 -6.76
C ILE A 128 -12.77 19.40 -5.94
N ARG A 129 -12.65 18.17 -6.45
CA ARG A 129 -11.80 17.11 -5.91
C ARG A 129 -10.73 16.81 -6.96
N THR A 130 -9.47 16.80 -6.54
CA THR A 130 -8.31 16.44 -7.36
C THR A 130 -7.42 15.49 -6.55
N ASN A 131 -6.81 14.49 -7.19
CA ASN A 131 -5.94 13.52 -6.52
C ASN A 131 -4.48 14.01 -6.57
N ILE A 132 -3.69 13.75 -5.52
CA ILE A 132 -2.25 14.03 -5.49
C ILE A 132 -1.54 12.90 -6.25
N LEU A 133 -0.75 13.26 -7.26
CA LEU A 133 -0.04 12.31 -8.13
C LEU A 133 1.40 12.07 -7.66
N SER A 134 2.13 13.12 -7.29
CA SER A 134 3.54 13.04 -6.91
C SER A 134 3.99 14.28 -6.11
N THR A 135 5.04 14.13 -5.32
CA THR A 135 5.67 15.21 -4.53
C THR A 135 7.09 15.43 -5.04
N ASP A 136 7.53 16.70 -5.14
CA ASP A 136 8.89 17.05 -5.57
C ASP A 136 9.40 18.36 -4.93
N TYR A 137 10.68 18.68 -5.11
CA TYR A 137 11.28 19.98 -4.83
C TYR A 137 11.78 20.66 -6.11
N PHE A 138 11.13 21.76 -6.50
CA PHE A 138 11.63 22.62 -7.56
C PHE A 138 12.91 23.32 -7.10
N THR A 139 14.03 23.09 -7.78
CA THR A 139 15.29 23.79 -7.50
C THR A 139 15.32 25.10 -8.29
N THR A 140 15.48 26.22 -7.58
CA THR A 140 15.46 27.55 -8.20
C THR A 140 16.77 27.83 -8.95
N PHE A 141 16.66 28.41 -10.15
CA PHE A 141 17.80 28.78 -11.01
C PHE A 141 17.79 30.26 -11.42
N CYS A 142 16.74 31.00 -11.03
CA CYS A 142 16.53 32.40 -11.36
C CYS A 142 17.15 33.34 -10.32
N GLU A 143 17.68 34.48 -10.78
CA GLU A 143 18.44 35.41 -9.92
C GLU A 143 17.58 36.16 -8.88
N TYR A 144 16.25 36.05 -8.95
CA TYR A 144 15.30 36.68 -8.01
C TYR A 144 14.84 35.75 -6.88
N PHE A 145 15.42 34.54 -6.76
CA PHE A 145 15.29 33.66 -5.60
C PHE A 145 16.65 33.50 -4.87
N PRO A 146 16.67 33.18 -3.56
CA PRO A 146 17.92 32.90 -2.86
C PRO A 146 18.66 31.70 -3.48
N LYS A 147 19.97 31.83 -3.69
CA LYS A 147 20.79 30.74 -4.27
C LYS A 147 20.65 29.45 -3.46
N GLY A 148 20.42 28.32 -4.15
CA GLY A 148 20.23 27.01 -3.53
C GLY A 148 18.88 26.79 -2.86
N SER A 149 17.95 27.75 -2.91
CA SER A 149 16.58 27.56 -2.41
C SER A 149 15.79 26.55 -3.24
N LYS A 150 14.94 25.78 -2.56
CA LYS A 150 14.06 24.78 -3.16
C LYS A 150 12.62 25.00 -2.70
N VAL A 151 11.66 24.94 -3.62
CA VAL A 151 10.23 25.12 -3.35
C VAL A 151 9.52 23.78 -3.44
N MET A 152 8.69 23.45 -2.45
CA MET A 152 7.94 22.19 -2.44
C MET A 152 6.83 22.20 -3.49
N LEU A 153 6.73 21.13 -4.27
CA LEU A 153 5.68 20.88 -5.26
C LEU A 153 4.83 19.67 -4.87
N LEU A 154 3.53 19.78 -5.11
CA LEU A 154 2.56 18.70 -5.05
C LEU A 154 1.82 18.67 -6.39
N TYR A 155 2.12 17.69 -7.23
CA TYR A 155 1.43 17.50 -8.49
C TYR A 155 0.03 16.94 -8.24
N VAL A 156 -0.97 17.54 -8.88
CA VAL A 156 -2.39 17.18 -8.75
C VAL A 156 -2.98 16.88 -10.13
N ASP A 157 -4.05 16.07 -10.21
CA ASP A 157 -4.60 15.61 -11.50
C ASP A 157 -5.56 16.59 -12.21
N ASP A 158 -6.05 17.60 -11.51
CA ASP A 158 -6.87 18.70 -12.03
C ASP A 158 -6.55 20.05 -11.33
N SER A 159 -6.89 21.14 -12.01
CA SER A 159 -6.90 22.51 -11.49
C SER A 159 -7.89 22.69 -10.35
N LEU A 160 -7.56 23.50 -9.35
CA LEU A 160 -8.49 23.88 -8.27
C LEU A 160 -9.64 24.79 -8.73
N TYR A 161 -9.63 25.21 -10.00
CA TYR A 161 -10.72 25.91 -10.67
C TYR A 161 -11.49 24.98 -11.64
N GLY A 162 -10.99 23.76 -11.84
CA GLY A 162 -11.50 22.76 -12.78
C GLY A 162 -11.23 23.12 -14.23
N HIS A 163 -11.35 22.12 -15.11
CA HIS A 163 -11.18 22.29 -16.55
C HIS A 163 -12.43 21.88 -17.34
N LYS A 164 -12.57 22.47 -18.52
CA LYS A 164 -13.32 21.96 -19.67
C LYS A 164 -12.29 21.51 -20.70
N SER A 165 -12.35 20.24 -21.10
CA SER A 165 -11.55 19.73 -22.22
C SER A 165 -12.26 20.05 -23.54
N PRO A 166 -11.54 20.46 -24.60
CA PRO A 166 -12.16 20.72 -25.91
C PRO A 166 -12.69 19.44 -26.59
N GLU A 167 -12.20 18.26 -26.22
CA GLU A 167 -12.63 16.98 -26.77
C GLU A 167 -13.60 16.25 -25.82
N LYS A 168 -14.91 16.40 -26.06
CA LYS A 168 -15.96 15.48 -25.59
C LYS A 168 -17.12 15.38 -26.58
N ASP A 169 -16.84 14.85 -27.77
CA ASP A 169 -17.86 14.28 -28.66
C ASP A 169 -17.50 12.87 -29.19
N VAL A 170 -16.40 12.28 -28.71
CA VAL A 170 -16.15 10.83 -28.87
C VAL A 170 -16.56 10.12 -27.60
N GLN A 171 -17.85 9.81 -27.49
CA GLN A 171 -18.31 8.76 -26.59
C GLN A 171 -17.87 7.41 -27.17
N THR A 172 -16.63 6.99 -26.90
CA THR A 172 -16.32 5.56 -26.87
C THR A 172 -17.20 4.95 -25.78
N ALA A 173 -18.29 4.31 -26.20
CA ALA A 173 -19.12 3.49 -25.35
C ALA A 173 -18.32 2.25 -24.91
N SER A 174 -17.41 2.43 -23.95
CA SER A 174 -17.01 1.32 -23.09
C SER A 174 -18.26 0.90 -22.32
N PRO A 175 -18.79 -0.31 -22.51
CA PRO A 175 -19.83 -0.80 -21.61
C PRO A 175 -19.18 -0.88 -20.24
N GLN A 176 -19.55 0.03 -19.34
CA GLN A 176 -19.43 -0.29 -17.93
C GLN A 176 -20.23 -1.58 -17.76
N PRO A 177 -19.67 -2.64 -17.14
CA PRO A 177 -20.55 -3.67 -16.62
C PRO A 177 -21.47 -2.93 -15.67
N GLU A 178 -22.75 -2.84 -16.03
CA GLU A 178 -23.76 -2.40 -15.08
C GLU A 178 -23.53 -3.28 -13.86
N LEU A 179 -23.23 -2.65 -12.71
CA LEU A 179 -23.34 -3.31 -11.44
C LEU A 179 -24.75 -3.89 -11.44
N LYS A 180 -24.86 -5.21 -11.67
CA LYS A 180 -26.10 -5.96 -11.57
C LYS A 180 -26.66 -5.54 -10.22
N LYS A 181 -27.68 -4.68 -10.23
CA LYS A 181 -28.40 -4.37 -9.02
C LYS A 181 -29.01 -5.71 -8.67
N ASP A 182 -28.45 -6.38 -7.65
CA ASP A 182 -29.08 -7.55 -7.07
C ASP A 182 -30.57 -7.20 -6.97
N PRO A 183 -31.47 -8.00 -7.57
CA PRO A 183 -32.89 -7.72 -7.49
C PRO A 183 -33.19 -7.71 -6.01
N ARG A 184 -33.41 -6.51 -5.45
CA ARG A 184 -33.57 -6.33 -4.00
C ARG A 184 -34.62 -7.35 -3.59
N PRO A 185 -34.31 -8.31 -2.70
CA PRO A 185 -35.26 -9.36 -2.36
C PRO A 185 -36.56 -8.65 -1.97
N GLN A 186 -37.66 -9.02 -2.64
CA GLN A 186 -38.93 -8.34 -2.45
C GLN A 186 -39.23 -8.36 -0.95
N ARG A 187 -39.24 -7.18 -0.32
CA ARG A 187 -39.53 -7.08 1.12
C ARG A 187 -40.98 -7.47 1.33
N THR A 188 -41.20 -8.71 1.74
CA THR A 188 -42.51 -9.22 2.14
C THR A 188 -42.93 -8.49 3.40
N VAL A 189 -43.94 -7.61 3.28
CA VAL A 189 -44.51 -6.86 4.41
C VAL A 189 -45.12 -7.84 5.41
N THR A 190 -44.78 -7.73 6.69
CA THR A 190 -45.36 -8.57 7.77
C THR A 190 -46.30 -7.78 8.67
N PHE A 191 -47.20 -8.45 9.40
CA PHE A 191 -48.09 -7.78 10.36
C PHE A 191 -47.33 -7.12 11.51
N GLU A 192 -46.22 -7.72 11.96
CA GLU A 192 -45.35 -7.12 12.99
C GLU A 192 -44.72 -5.81 12.48
N GLU A 193 -44.26 -5.77 11.22
CA GLU A 193 -43.80 -4.54 10.58
C GLU A 193 -44.92 -3.50 10.45
N LEU A 194 -46.16 -3.90 10.17
CA LEU A 194 -47.31 -2.99 10.16
C LEU A 194 -47.57 -2.39 11.55
N LEU A 195 -47.58 -3.20 12.61
CA LEU A 195 -47.72 -2.71 13.98
C LEU A 195 -46.58 -1.75 14.36
N ARG A 196 -45.34 -2.08 13.99
CA ARG A 196 -44.15 -1.26 14.29
C ARG A 196 -44.10 0.06 13.52
N ASN A 197 -44.47 0.05 12.24
CA ASN A 197 -44.39 1.22 11.37
C ASN A 197 -45.61 2.15 11.51
N PHE A 198 -46.72 1.67 12.07
CA PHE A 198 -47.94 2.46 12.28
C PHE A 198 -48.36 2.49 13.76
N PRO A 199 -47.85 3.48 14.55
CA PRO A 199 -48.12 3.56 16.00
C PRO A 199 -49.59 3.60 16.40
N LEU A 200 -50.50 4.05 15.52
CA LEU A 200 -51.95 4.03 15.76
C LEU A 200 -52.52 2.59 15.80
N LEU A 201 -52.05 1.72 14.90
CA LEU A 201 -52.40 0.29 14.88
C LEU A 201 -51.86 -0.40 16.14
N SER A 202 -50.59 -0.15 16.48
CA SER A 202 -49.98 -0.66 17.72
C SER A 202 -50.76 -0.22 18.96
N LYS A 203 -51.12 1.06 19.10
CA LYS A 203 -51.87 1.55 20.28
C LYS A 203 -53.26 0.92 20.43
N ALA A 204 -53.95 0.62 19.33
CA ALA A 204 -55.28 0.03 19.40
C ALA A 204 -55.28 -1.49 19.60
N MET A 205 -54.31 -2.20 19.02
CA MET A 205 -54.33 -3.66 18.93
C MET A 205 -53.34 -4.36 19.90
N SER A 206 -52.25 -3.72 20.34
CA SER A 206 -51.18 -4.41 21.07
C SER A 206 -51.64 -5.01 22.40
N ASP A 207 -52.44 -4.30 23.20
CA ASP A 207 -52.92 -4.81 24.49
C ASP A 207 -53.85 -6.02 24.31
N HIS A 208 -54.68 -6.01 23.27
CA HIS A 208 -55.58 -7.10 22.91
C HIS A 208 -54.80 -8.35 22.46
N PHE A 209 -53.79 -8.18 21.60
CA PHE A 209 -52.89 -9.27 21.21
C PHE A 209 -52.02 -9.77 22.36
N TYR A 210 -51.54 -8.89 23.23
CA TYR A 210 -50.81 -9.25 24.44
C TYR A 210 -51.67 -10.15 25.33
N MET A 211 -52.94 -9.77 25.59
CA MET A 211 -53.88 -10.61 26.35
C MET A 211 -54.17 -11.96 25.66
N LEU A 212 -54.31 -11.98 24.33
CA LEU A 212 -54.55 -13.20 23.56
C LEU A 212 -53.41 -14.21 23.76
N PHE A 213 -52.16 -13.77 23.54
CA PHE A 213 -50.97 -14.60 23.65
C PHE A 213 -50.45 -14.79 25.08
N HIS A 214 -51.00 -14.07 26.07
CA HIS A 214 -50.55 -14.15 27.47
C HIS A 214 -50.71 -15.55 28.07
N HIS A 215 -49.73 -16.00 28.85
CA HIS A 215 -49.72 -17.33 29.47
C HIS A 215 -50.95 -17.60 30.35
N ASN A 216 -51.47 -16.59 31.05
CA ASN A 216 -52.67 -16.69 31.90
C ASN A 216 -54.01 -16.75 31.14
N ASN A 217 -54.02 -16.74 29.81
CA ASN A 217 -55.26 -16.90 29.04
C ASN A 217 -55.80 -18.34 29.14
N ARG A 218 -56.71 -18.57 30.09
CA ARG A 218 -57.33 -19.87 30.40
C ARG A 218 -58.02 -20.55 29.20
N LYS A 219 -58.47 -19.80 28.19
CA LYS A 219 -59.08 -20.38 26.98
C LYS A 219 -58.11 -21.28 26.20
N PHE A 220 -56.85 -20.88 26.14
CA PHE A 220 -55.82 -21.52 25.32
C PHE A 220 -54.68 -22.13 26.14
N GLU A 221 -54.85 -22.21 27.46
CA GLU A 221 -53.87 -22.77 28.40
C GLU A 221 -53.45 -24.19 28.00
N ARG A 222 -54.38 -25.01 27.48
CA ARG A 222 -54.11 -26.38 27.02
C ARG A 222 -53.00 -26.48 25.97
N LEU A 223 -52.88 -25.52 25.05
CA LEU A 223 -51.78 -25.49 24.06
C LEU A 223 -50.38 -25.38 24.71
N ARG A 224 -50.30 -24.95 25.97
CA ARG A 224 -49.06 -24.69 26.71
C ARG A 224 -48.73 -25.78 27.75
N VAL A 225 -49.61 -26.78 27.94
CA VAL A 225 -49.43 -27.84 28.94
C VAL A 225 -48.45 -28.91 28.43
N ARG A 226 -47.61 -29.46 29.32
CA ARG A 226 -46.59 -30.46 28.99
C ARG A 226 -47.11 -31.91 28.82
N SER A 227 -48.37 -32.19 29.10
CA SER A 227 -48.94 -33.57 29.05
C SER A 227 -49.26 -34.08 27.64
N GLY A 228 -49.18 -33.21 26.63
CA GLY A 228 -49.50 -33.54 25.24
C GLY A 228 -51.00 -33.45 24.96
N VAL A 229 -51.39 -32.60 24.00
CA VAL A 229 -52.77 -32.42 23.52
C VAL A 229 -52.95 -33.16 22.19
N SER A 230 -54.13 -33.75 21.94
CA SER A 230 -54.37 -34.48 20.69
C SER A 230 -54.27 -33.57 19.46
N LEU A 231 -53.95 -34.14 18.29
CA LEU A 231 -53.78 -33.34 17.07
C LEU A 231 -55.06 -32.58 16.67
N LYS A 232 -56.22 -33.23 16.80
CA LYS A 232 -57.56 -32.63 16.56
C LYS A 232 -57.82 -31.45 17.51
N GLU A 233 -57.53 -31.59 18.80
CA GLU A 233 -57.74 -30.52 19.78
C GLU A 233 -56.72 -29.38 19.61
N THR A 234 -55.46 -29.69 19.32
CA THR A 234 -54.42 -28.69 19.03
C THR A 234 -54.79 -27.83 17.83
N LYS A 235 -55.29 -28.44 16.75
CA LYS A 235 -55.81 -27.73 15.57
C LYS A 235 -56.99 -26.83 15.95
N ALA A 236 -58.00 -27.37 16.65
CA ALA A 236 -59.18 -26.60 17.03
C ALA A 236 -58.86 -25.39 17.92
N LEU A 237 -57.98 -25.56 18.92
CA LEU A 237 -57.55 -24.48 19.81
C LEU A 237 -56.72 -23.40 19.09
N PHE A 238 -55.87 -23.80 18.13
CA PHE A 238 -55.14 -22.83 17.30
C PHE A 238 -56.09 -22.03 16.40
N MET A 239 -57.01 -22.69 15.72
CA MET A 239 -57.98 -22.03 14.84
C MET A 239 -58.90 -21.07 15.60
N ALA A 240 -59.40 -21.47 16.79
CA ALA A 240 -60.16 -20.57 17.65
C ALA A 240 -59.35 -19.34 18.13
N MET A 241 -58.02 -19.45 18.24
CA MET A 241 -57.15 -18.30 18.54
C MET A 241 -56.98 -17.38 17.31
N VAL A 242 -56.89 -17.95 16.10
CA VAL A 242 -56.87 -17.18 14.84
C VAL A 242 -58.20 -16.43 14.64
N GLU A 243 -59.34 -17.07 14.91
CA GLU A 243 -60.66 -16.41 14.87
C GLU A 243 -60.76 -15.27 15.90
N GLU A 244 -60.25 -15.46 17.11
CA GLU A 244 -60.22 -14.39 18.13
C GLU A 244 -59.28 -13.23 17.72
N ALA A 245 -58.15 -13.53 17.05
CA ALA A 245 -57.26 -12.53 16.44
C ALA A 245 -57.94 -11.75 15.29
N PHE A 246 -58.62 -12.42 14.37
CA PHE A 246 -59.42 -11.77 13.32
C PHE A 246 -60.53 -10.90 13.93
N SER A 247 -61.19 -11.38 14.99
CA SER A 247 -62.22 -10.62 15.72
C SER A 247 -61.66 -9.34 16.36
N ILE A 248 -60.46 -9.38 16.94
CA ILE A 248 -59.76 -8.19 17.47
C ILE A 248 -59.54 -7.17 16.35
N VAL A 249 -58.97 -7.59 15.22
CA VAL A 249 -58.68 -6.71 14.08
C VAL A 249 -59.97 -6.11 13.50
N GLN A 250 -61.01 -6.92 13.29
CA GLN A 250 -62.29 -6.47 12.77
C GLN A 250 -62.99 -5.48 13.72
N LYS A 251 -63.00 -5.74 15.04
CA LYS A 251 -63.57 -4.82 16.04
C LYS A 251 -62.85 -3.48 16.09
N THR A 252 -61.54 -3.44 15.87
CA THR A 252 -60.77 -2.19 15.81
C THR A 252 -61.01 -1.43 14.51
N ILE A 253 -61.19 -2.11 13.37
CA ILE A 253 -61.49 -1.49 12.07
C ILE A 253 -62.93 -0.93 12.03
N SER A 254 -63.89 -1.65 12.62
CA SER A 254 -65.31 -1.30 12.64
C SER A 254 -65.75 -0.45 13.85
N ALA A 255 -64.82 0.03 14.67
CA ALA A 255 -65.15 0.89 15.81
C ALA A 255 -65.64 2.27 15.34
N GLU A 256 -66.83 2.69 15.78
CA GLU A 256 -67.44 4.02 15.53
C GLU A 256 -66.70 5.15 16.26
N THR A 257 -65.42 5.32 15.94
CA THR A 257 -64.50 6.25 16.58
C THR A 257 -63.61 6.92 15.53
N ALA A 258 -63.18 8.16 15.81
CA ALA A 258 -62.32 8.91 14.89
C ALA A 258 -60.98 8.21 14.58
N ASP A 259 -60.49 7.34 15.48
CA ASP A 259 -59.28 6.56 15.25
C ASP A 259 -59.57 5.25 14.48
N GLY A 260 -60.73 4.62 14.65
CA GLY A 260 -61.18 3.47 13.86
C GLY A 260 -61.28 3.78 12.36
N GLU A 261 -61.91 4.91 11.99
CA GLU A 261 -61.95 5.36 10.60
C GLU A 261 -60.55 5.64 10.01
N ARG A 262 -59.63 6.19 10.82
CA ARG A 262 -58.25 6.45 10.40
C ARG A 262 -57.49 5.15 10.15
N ILE A 263 -57.66 4.15 11.02
CA ILE A 263 -57.06 2.82 10.87
C ILE A 263 -57.61 2.12 9.61
N SER A 264 -58.92 2.18 9.39
CA SER A 264 -59.58 1.62 8.19
C SER A 264 -59.02 2.23 6.90
N ARG A 265 -58.93 3.57 6.81
CA ARG A 265 -58.33 4.26 5.65
C ARG A 265 -56.84 3.96 5.47
N LEU A 266 -56.09 3.78 6.56
CA LEU A 266 -54.66 3.44 6.52
C LEU A 266 -54.45 2.05 5.95
N LEU A 267 -55.18 1.04 6.44
CA LEU A 267 -55.13 -0.33 5.91
C LEU A 267 -55.56 -0.38 4.45
N HIS A 268 -56.65 0.30 4.07
CA HIS A 268 -57.08 0.42 2.68
C HIS A 268 -56.00 1.04 1.76
N ASN A 269 -55.21 2.00 2.25
CA ASN A 269 -54.09 2.57 1.49
C ASN A 269 -52.91 1.58 1.36
N VAL A 270 -52.62 0.80 2.39
CA VAL A 270 -51.56 -0.24 2.34
C VAL A 270 -51.92 -1.36 1.37
N THR A 271 -53.19 -1.82 1.38
CA THR A 271 -53.70 -2.85 0.46
C THR A 271 -53.84 -2.33 -0.98
N SER A 272 -54.28 -1.09 -1.19
CA SER A 272 -54.40 -0.53 -2.56
C SER A 272 -53.06 -0.20 -3.21
N GLN A 273 -52.01 0.08 -2.44
CA GLN A 273 -50.64 0.23 -2.95
C GLN A 273 -49.93 -1.11 -3.24
N ASN A 274 -50.42 -2.23 -2.69
CA ASN A 274 -49.81 -3.55 -2.82
C ASN A 274 -50.90 -4.59 -3.11
N SER A 275 -51.24 -4.77 -4.39
CA SER A 275 -52.37 -5.59 -4.88
C SER A 275 -52.27 -7.10 -4.60
N THR A 276 -51.27 -7.55 -3.83
CA THR A 276 -51.03 -8.95 -3.47
C THR A 276 -51.03 -9.21 -1.96
N ILE A 277 -51.40 -8.23 -1.11
CA ILE A 277 -51.40 -8.38 0.35
C ILE A 277 -52.80 -8.65 0.88
N ASP A 278 -53.05 -9.88 1.36
CA ASP A 278 -54.21 -10.23 2.17
C ASP A 278 -53.91 -10.01 3.67
N LEU A 279 -54.71 -9.17 4.32
CA LEU A 279 -54.60 -8.85 5.74
C LEU A 279 -54.89 -10.07 6.63
N ASN A 280 -55.78 -10.98 6.22
CA ASN A 280 -56.09 -12.18 6.99
C ASN A 280 -54.89 -13.13 7.02
N HIS A 281 -54.18 -13.26 5.90
CA HIS A 281 -52.93 -14.04 5.83
C HIS A 281 -51.83 -13.43 6.72
N LEU A 282 -51.69 -12.10 6.74
CA LEU A 282 -50.73 -11.42 7.63
C LEU A 282 -51.06 -11.61 9.12
N VAL A 283 -52.34 -11.55 9.50
CA VAL A 283 -52.76 -11.77 10.90
C VAL A 283 -52.60 -13.23 11.30
N HIS A 284 -52.86 -14.18 10.39
CA HIS A 284 -52.57 -15.61 10.62
C HIS A 284 -51.07 -15.85 10.87
N GLU A 285 -50.19 -15.32 10.00
CA GLU A 285 -48.74 -15.42 10.18
C GLU A 285 -48.26 -14.83 11.52
N TYR A 286 -48.92 -13.79 12.02
CA TYR A 286 -48.62 -13.22 13.34
C TYR A 286 -49.04 -14.12 14.50
N VAL A 287 -50.17 -14.82 14.38
CA VAL A 287 -50.59 -15.85 15.35
C VAL A 287 -49.65 -17.06 15.30
N GLU A 288 -49.24 -17.50 14.11
CA GLU A 288 -48.19 -18.52 13.95
C GLU A 288 -46.90 -18.09 14.65
N LEU A 289 -46.36 -16.91 14.34
CA LEU A 289 -45.10 -16.42 14.91
C LEU A 289 -45.09 -16.42 16.45
N ASN A 290 -46.21 -16.09 17.09
CA ASN A 290 -46.32 -16.04 18.55
C ASN A 290 -46.61 -17.40 19.21
N MET A 291 -47.16 -18.38 18.47
CA MET A 291 -47.66 -19.66 19.03
C MET A 291 -46.98 -20.91 18.47
N TYR A 292 -46.17 -20.78 17.42
CA TYR A 292 -45.52 -21.88 16.70
C TYR A 292 -44.84 -22.86 17.65
N ASP A 293 -43.94 -22.40 18.52
CA ASP A 293 -43.25 -23.25 19.49
C ASP A 293 -44.19 -24.10 20.37
N LYS A 294 -45.36 -23.53 20.72
CA LYS A 294 -46.31 -24.21 21.60
C LYS A 294 -47.09 -25.26 20.82
N VAL A 295 -47.57 -24.91 19.63
CA VAL A 295 -48.27 -25.82 18.71
C VAL A 295 -47.33 -26.95 18.25
N TRP A 296 -46.10 -26.61 17.86
CA TRP A 296 -45.08 -27.54 17.39
C TRP A 296 -44.72 -28.58 18.44
N VAL A 297 -44.54 -28.18 19.70
CA VAL A 297 -44.30 -29.12 20.82
C VAL A 297 -45.47 -30.08 21.03
N GLN A 298 -46.73 -29.63 20.89
CA GLN A 298 -47.87 -30.56 20.98
C GLN A 298 -47.89 -31.56 19.82
N ILE A 299 -47.63 -31.11 18.59
CA ILE A 299 -47.60 -31.98 17.40
C ILE A 299 -46.48 -33.01 17.54
N VAL A 300 -45.24 -32.58 17.78
CA VAL A 300 -44.08 -33.48 17.95
C VAL A 300 -44.31 -34.46 19.09
N SER A 301 -44.92 -34.04 20.20
CA SER A 301 -45.25 -34.95 21.31
C SER A 301 -46.21 -36.09 20.92
N GLN A 302 -47.12 -35.87 19.96
CA GLN A 302 -48.00 -36.95 19.46
C GLN A 302 -47.27 -37.88 18.49
N PHE A 303 -46.44 -37.35 17.59
CA PHE A 303 -45.58 -38.17 16.73
C PHE A 303 -44.56 -38.99 17.55
N GLU A 304 -44.01 -38.44 18.64
CA GLU A 304 -43.15 -39.17 19.58
C GLU A 304 -43.86 -40.29 20.35
N LYS A 305 -45.17 -40.16 20.62
CA LYS A 305 -45.96 -41.23 21.24
C LYS A 305 -46.25 -42.35 20.24
N ALA A 306 -46.63 -41.99 19.01
CA ALA A 306 -46.78 -42.94 17.91
C ALA A 306 -45.48 -43.73 17.64
N ALA A 307 -44.34 -43.05 17.58
CA ALA A 307 -43.02 -43.67 17.40
C ALA A 307 -42.61 -44.67 18.50
N LYS A 308 -43.22 -44.58 19.69
CA LYS A 308 -42.96 -45.46 20.85
C LYS A 308 -43.92 -46.65 20.91
N GLY A 309 -44.80 -46.82 19.92
CA GLY A 309 -45.77 -47.93 19.85
C GLY A 309 -46.93 -47.79 20.84
N ASP A 310 -47.23 -46.58 21.30
CA ASP A 310 -48.37 -46.32 22.19
C ASP A 310 -49.67 -46.42 21.38
N THR A 311 -50.63 -47.24 21.81
CA THR A 311 -51.87 -47.52 21.05
C THR A 311 -53.07 -46.68 21.54
N GLY A 312 -52.80 -45.61 22.28
CA GLY A 312 -53.80 -44.76 22.94
C GLY A 312 -54.30 -43.58 22.11
N GLY A 313 -55.31 -43.80 21.25
CA GLY A 313 -56.09 -42.74 20.62
C GLY A 313 -55.76 -42.47 19.14
N ASP A 314 -56.21 -41.30 18.66
CA ASP A 314 -56.12 -40.81 17.27
C ASP A 314 -54.71 -40.32 16.94
N LEU A 315 -53.73 -41.24 17.06
CA LEU A 315 -52.30 -40.99 16.87
C LEU A 315 -51.93 -41.02 15.37
N PRO A 316 -50.97 -40.19 14.93
CA PRO A 316 -50.55 -40.16 13.53
C PRO A 316 -49.70 -41.39 13.17
N GLU A 317 -49.81 -41.86 11.93
CA GLU A 317 -48.85 -42.79 11.35
C GLU A 317 -47.51 -42.07 11.13
N MET A 318 -46.41 -42.71 11.52
CA MET A 318 -45.04 -42.18 11.34
C MET A 318 -44.24 -43.16 10.50
N VAL A 319 -44.02 -42.79 9.24
CA VAL A 319 -43.28 -43.59 8.27
C VAL A 319 -41.78 -43.29 8.37
N LEU A 320 -41.42 -42.02 8.49
CA LEU A 320 -40.03 -41.57 8.37
C LEU A 320 -39.32 -41.56 9.73
N SER A 321 -38.78 -42.72 10.11
CA SER A 321 -38.05 -42.89 11.36
C SER A 321 -36.54 -42.67 11.23
N PRO A 322 -35.83 -42.33 12.33
CA PRO A 322 -34.37 -42.29 12.36
C PRO A 322 -33.68 -43.63 12.00
N ALA A 323 -34.40 -44.76 12.11
CA ALA A 323 -33.92 -46.06 11.64
C ALA A 323 -33.91 -46.13 10.11
N VAL A 324 -35.01 -45.74 9.44
CA VAL A 324 -35.09 -45.69 7.97
C VAL A 324 -34.00 -44.76 7.38
N TYR A 325 -33.79 -43.58 7.97
CA TYR A 325 -32.70 -42.67 7.56
C TYR A 325 -31.29 -43.23 7.77
N LYS A 326 -31.12 -44.19 8.68
CA LYS A 326 -29.84 -44.87 8.94
C LYS A 326 -29.64 -46.03 7.97
N ASP A 327 -30.67 -46.85 7.78
CA ASP A 327 -30.60 -48.06 6.96
C ASP A 327 -30.42 -47.70 5.47
N LEU A 328 -31.04 -46.61 5.01
CA LEU A 328 -30.86 -46.04 3.67
C LEU A 328 -29.68 -45.06 3.55
N SER A 329 -28.84 -44.90 4.58
CA SER A 329 -27.80 -43.86 4.61
C SER A 329 -26.67 -44.02 3.57
N CYS A 330 -26.55 -45.20 2.95
CA CYS A 330 -25.59 -45.51 1.89
C CYS A 330 -26.27 -45.82 0.55
N LEU A 331 -27.56 -45.49 0.40
CA LEU A 331 -28.27 -45.59 -0.87
C LEU A 331 -27.56 -44.73 -1.95
N SER A 332 -27.62 -45.19 -3.20
CA SER A 332 -27.00 -44.48 -4.33
C SER A 332 -28.00 -44.16 -5.42
N LEU A 333 -27.69 -43.11 -6.18
CA LEU A 333 -28.57 -42.53 -7.19
C LEU A 333 -28.84 -43.48 -8.35
N ASN A 334 -27.87 -44.34 -8.71
CA ASN A 334 -28.01 -45.33 -9.77
C ASN A 334 -28.94 -46.51 -9.42
N GLN A 335 -29.41 -46.60 -8.16
CA GLN A 335 -30.25 -47.68 -7.63
C GLN A 335 -31.73 -47.27 -7.47
N LEU A 336 -32.14 -46.20 -8.16
CA LEU A 336 -33.48 -45.60 -8.06
C LEU A 336 -34.14 -45.42 -9.45
N ASP A 337 -33.90 -46.37 -10.37
CA ASP A 337 -34.49 -46.46 -11.72
C ASP A 337 -34.42 -45.17 -12.57
N ILE A 338 -33.34 -44.40 -12.40
CA ILE A 338 -33.13 -43.14 -13.12
C ILE A 338 -32.68 -43.42 -14.57
N PRO A 339 -33.31 -42.82 -15.60
CA PRO A 339 -33.05 -43.09 -17.02
C PRO A 339 -31.82 -42.34 -17.55
N VAL A 340 -30.72 -42.33 -16.80
CA VAL A 340 -29.49 -41.59 -17.12
C VAL A 340 -28.28 -42.51 -17.02
N ASP A 341 -27.62 -42.73 -18.16
CA ASP A 341 -26.44 -43.61 -18.26
C ASP A 341 -25.13 -42.83 -18.30
N GLU A 342 -25.14 -41.58 -18.78
CA GLU A 342 -23.89 -40.85 -19.04
C GLU A 342 -23.33 -40.19 -17.77
N PRO A 343 -22.02 -40.37 -17.46
CA PRO A 343 -21.40 -39.84 -16.24
C PRO A 343 -21.56 -38.33 -16.03
N TRP A 344 -21.61 -37.53 -17.09
CA TRP A 344 -21.80 -36.07 -16.99
C TRP A 344 -23.23 -35.68 -16.61
N HIS A 345 -24.25 -36.37 -17.12
CA HIS A 345 -25.64 -36.16 -16.70
C HIS A 345 -25.86 -36.63 -15.25
N MET A 346 -25.28 -37.77 -14.87
CA MET A 346 -25.31 -38.27 -13.49
C MET A 346 -24.69 -37.27 -12.49
N ASN A 347 -23.59 -36.61 -12.88
CA ASN A 347 -23.00 -35.51 -12.10
C ASN A 347 -23.93 -34.30 -11.92
N VAL A 348 -24.73 -33.94 -12.94
CA VAL A 348 -25.73 -32.86 -12.83
C VAL A 348 -26.80 -33.23 -11.81
N LEU A 349 -27.31 -34.47 -11.85
CA LEU A 349 -28.30 -34.95 -10.89
C LEU A 349 -27.76 -34.98 -9.46
N HIS A 350 -26.55 -35.50 -9.23
CA HIS A 350 -25.90 -35.45 -7.92
C HIS A 350 -25.71 -34.01 -7.41
N ALA A 351 -25.36 -33.05 -8.28
CA ALA A 351 -25.25 -31.64 -7.90
C ALA A 351 -26.62 -31.03 -7.51
N ARG A 352 -27.68 -31.32 -8.26
CA ARG A 352 -29.06 -30.91 -7.93
C ARG A 352 -29.50 -31.52 -6.60
N VAL A 353 -29.27 -32.82 -6.38
CA VAL A 353 -29.59 -33.52 -5.12
C VAL A 353 -28.82 -32.92 -3.93
N ALA A 354 -27.52 -32.64 -4.05
CA ALA A 354 -26.75 -32.02 -2.98
C ALA A 354 -27.26 -30.61 -2.62
N ALA A 355 -27.62 -29.79 -3.61
CA ALA A 355 -28.22 -28.47 -3.40
C ALA A 355 -29.62 -28.57 -2.78
N ALA A 356 -30.45 -29.52 -3.24
CA ALA A 356 -31.78 -29.77 -2.72
C ALA A 356 -31.76 -30.29 -1.27
N ILE A 357 -30.82 -31.19 -0.92
CA ILE A 357 -30.57 -31.61 0.48
C ILE A 357 -30.30 -30.39 1.36
N ALA A 358 -29.45 -29.46 0.90
CA ALA A 358 -29.07 -28.26 1.66
C ALA A 358 -30.22 -27.23 1.81
N GLU A 359 -31.12 -27.11 0.84
CA GLU A 359 -32.33 -26.27 0.97
C GLU A 359 -33.36 -26.96 1.89
N PHE A 360 -33.62 -28.25 1.67
CA PHE A 360 -34.62 -29.01 2.42
C PHE A 360 -34.26 -29.18 3.90
N SER A 361 -32.97 -29.34 4.23
CA SER A 361 -32.50 -29.46 5.63
C SER A 361 -32.85 -28.23 6.48
N LYS A 362 -33.05 -27.05 5.86
CA LYS A 362 -33.45 -25.80 6.54
C LYS A 362 -34.84 -25.89 7.17
N LEU A 363 -35.65 -26.91 6.84
CA LEU A 363 -36.89 -27.18 7.58
C LEU A 363 -36.63 -27.37 9.09
N ASN A 364 -35.44 -27.81 9.47
CA ASN A 364 -35.01 -27.97 10.87
C ASN A 364 -34.43 -26.68 11.50
N ASP A 365 -34.32 -25.56 10.76
CA ASP A 365 -33.78 -24.32 11.31
C ASP A 365 -34.78 -23.69 12.32
N PRO A 366 -34.31 -23.24 13.51
CA PRO A 366 -35.20 -22.67 14.53
C PRO A 366 -35.83 -21.32 14.12
N GLY A 367 -35.38 -20.72 13.01
CA GLY A 367 -36.00 -19.52 12.42
C GLY A 367 -37.17 -19.80 11.47
N VAL A 368 -37.50 -21.08 11.20
CA VAL A 368 -38.61 -21.49 10.33
C VAL A 368 -39.85 -21.74 11.19
N THR A 369 -40.59 -20.66 11.46
CA THR A 369 -41.67 -20.61 12.46
C THR A 369 -43.07 -20.38 11.88
N ASN A 370 -43.24 -20.44 10.56
CA ASN A 370 -44.55 -20.36 9.91
C ASN A 370 -44.69 -21.29 8.69
N ARG A 371 -45.94 -21.57 8.30
CA ARG A 371 -46.32 -22.43 7.18
C ARG A 371 -45.76 -21.93 5.85
N ARG A 372 -45.73 -20.61 5.61
CA ARG A 372 -45.22 -20.01 4.36
C ARG A 372 -43.76 -20.33 4.13
N GLN A 373 -42.89 -20.10 5.11
CA GLN A 373 -41.46 -20.44 5.03
C GLN A 373 -41.25 -21.94 4.73
N LYS A 374 -42.00 -22.84 5.38
CA LYS A 374 -41.93 -24.28 5.10
C LYS A 374 -42.35 -24.61 3.67
N ILE A 375 -43.44 -24.01 3.17
CA ILE A 375 -43.89 -24.16 1.78
C ILE A 375 -42.84 -23.66 0.78
N ASP A 376 -42.24 -22.50 1.03
CA ASP A 376 -41.24 -21.91 0.14
C ASP A 376 -39.96 -22.78 0.07
N LEU A 377 -39.55 -23.41 1.18
CA LEU A 377 -38.45 -24.38 1.19
C LEU A 377 -38.79 -25.64 0.38
N LEU A 378 -40.00 -26.20 0.53
CA LEU A 378 -40.43 -27.37 -0.25
C LEU A 378 -40.50 -27.08 -1.75
N LYS A 379 -41.08 -25.94 -2.14
CA LYS A 379 -41.15 -25.50 -3.54
C LYS A 379 -39.76 -25.36 -4.15
N LYS A 380 -38.88 -24.58 -3.52
CA LYS A 380 -37.48 -24.42 -3.98
C LYS A 380 -36.72 -25.72 -4.07
N THR A 381 -36.98 -26.67 -3.17
CA THR A 381 -36.35 -28.01 -3.25
C THR A 381 -36.73 -28.70 -4.57
N VAL A 382 -38.02 -28.70 -4.92
CA VAL A 382 -38.51 -29.26 -6.19
C VAL A 382 -38.03 -28.43 -7.39
N ASP A 383 -37.98 -27.10 -7.30
CA ASP A 383 -37.45 -26.22 -8.33
C ASP A 383 -35.96 -26.54 -8.63
N ILE A 384 -35.13 -26.75 -7.59
CA ILE A 384 -33.70 -27.13 -7.70
C ILE A 384 -33.54 -28.50 -8.38
N LEU A 385 -34.43 -29.46 -8.11
CA LEU A 385 -34.39 -30.78 -8.73
C LEU A 385 -34.85 -30.76 -10.20
N SER A 386 -35.87 -29.98 -10.53
CA SER A 386 -36.49 -29.92 -11.86
C SER A 386 -35.71 -29.03 -12.84
N ASP A 387 -35.48 -27.76 -12.46
CA ASP A 387 -34.89 -26.71 -13.32
C ASP A 387 -33.41 -26.43 -13.00
N GLY A 388 -32.97 -26.77 -11.78
CA GLY A 388 -31.61 -26.46 -11.30
C GLY A 388 -31.49 -25.06 -10.67
N THR A 389 -30.33 -24.79 -10.08
CA THR A 389 -30.01 -23.45 -9.53
C THR A 389 -29.78 -22.45 -10.67
N SER A 390 -30.50 -21.33 -10.65
CA SER A 390 -30.62 -20.37 -11.75
C SER A 390 -29.39 -19.46 -12.02
N ASP A 391 -28.18 -20.01 -12.00
CA ASP A 391 -26.93 -19.31 -12.33
C ASP A 391 -26.66 -19.33 -13.84
N LYS A 392 -27.07 -18.23 -14.50
CA LYS A 392 -27.06 -18.05 -15.97
C LYS A 392 -25.67 -17.90 -16.63
N GLU A 393 -24.59 -18.40 -16.02
CA GLU A 393 -23.20 -18.17 -16.49
C GLU A 393 -22.40 -19.45 -16.81
N LYS A 394 -23.01 -20.65 -16.77
CA LYS A 394 -22.45 -21.87 -17.37
C LYS A 394 -23.25 -22.26 -18.63
N HIS A 395 -22.59 -22.27 -19.80
CA HIS A 395 -23.20 -22.47 -21.11
C HIS A 395 -23.65 -23.93 -21.39
N ASP A 396 -24.74 -24.04 -22.16
CA ASP A 396 -25.15 -25.11 -23.10
C ASP A 396 -25.33 -26.58 -22.67
N VAL A 397 -24.98 -27.03 -21.45
CA VAL A 397 -25.02 -28.49 -21.12
C VAL A 397 -26.26 -28.98 -20.35
N SER A 398 -27.01 -28.11 -19.65
CA SER A 398 -27.99 -28.58 -18.64
C SER A 398 -29.47 -28.25 -18.92
N HIS A 399 -29.98 -28.56 -20.12
CA HIS A 399 -31.43 -28.66 -20.36
C HIS A 399 -31.97 -30.08 -20.07
N LEU A 400 -31.42 -30.75 -19.04
CA LEU A 400 -31.90 -32.03 -18.55
C LEU A 400 -33.28 -31.82 -17.88
N VAL A 401 -34.32 -32.20 -18.62
CA VAL A 401 -35.71 -32.21 -18.15
C VAL A 401 -35.90 -33.45 -17.28
N VAL A 402 -36.43 -33.24 -16.07
CA VAL A 402 -36.71 -34.31 -15.11
C VAL A 402 -38.20 -34.65 -15.20
N ASP A 403 -38.53 -35.92 -15.47
CA ASP A 403 -39.89 -36.42 -15.45
C ASP A 403 -40.34 -36.77 -14.02
N ALA A 404 -41.61 -37.16 -13.86
CA ALA A 404 -42.20 -37.42 -12.54
C ALA A 404 -41.52 -38.59 -11.81
N ASP A 405 -41.18 -39.65 -12.53
CA ASP A 405 -40.58 -40.86 -11.95
C ASP A 405 -39.13 -40.59 -11.52
N THR A 406 -38.35 -39.90 -12.35
CA THR A 406 -37.01 -39.42 -11.98
C THR A 406 -37.08 -38.49 -10.76
N LEU A 407 -38.04 -37.55 -10.72
CA LEU A 407 -38.21 -36.61 -9.61
C LEU A 407 -38.47 -37.34 -8.28
N ILE A 408 -39.24 -38.42 -8.28
CA ILE A 408 -39.47 -39.26 -7.08
C ILE A 408 -38.14 -39.88 -6.61
N GLY A 409 -37.34 -40.45 -7.52
CA GLY A 409 -36.00 -40.97 -7.20
C GLY A 409 -35.06 -39.90 -6.61
N LEU A 410 -35.04 -38.70 -7.19
CA LEU A 410 -34.26 -37.57 -6.65
C LEU A 410 -34.75 -37.15 -5.26
N LEU A 411 -36.08 -37.10 -5.04
CA LEU A 411 -36.68 -36.72 -3.76
C LEU A 411 -36.47 -37.78 -2.66
N ILE A 412 -36.43 -39.08 -2.99
CA ILE A 412 -36.04 -40.14 -2.04
C ILE A 412 -34.65 -39.83 -1.46
N MET A 413 -33.67 -39.53 -2.31
CA MET A 413 -32.32 -39.13 -1.88
C MET A 413 -32.35 -37.88 -1.00
N VAL A 414 -33.12 -36.85 -1.37
CA VAL A 414 -33.23 -35.61 -0.59
C VAL A 414 -33.84 -35.88 0.80
N VAL A 415 -34.94 -36.63 0.89
CA VAL A 415 -35.63 -36.94 2.16
C VAL A 415 -34.73 -37.78 3.07
N VAL A 416 -34.13 -38.86 2.56
CA VAL A 416 -33.25 -39.75 3.32
C VAL A 416 -32.01 -39.04 3.85
N HIS A 417 -31.33 -38.24 3.01
CA HIS A 417 -30.03 -37.67 3.36
C HIS A 417 -30.10 -36.30 4.04
N SER A 418 -31.19 -35.54 3.91
CA SER A 418 -31.43 -34.32 4.69
C SER A 418 -31.72 -34.59 6.17
N LYS A 419 -32.22 -35.79 6.50
CA LYS A 419 -32.47 -36.28 7.87
C LYS A 419 -33.32 -35.33 8.71
N VAL A 420 -34.29 -34.64 8.09
CA VAL A 420 -35.21 -33.72 8.78
C VAL A 420 -36.00 -34.52 9.83
N PRO A 421 -35.90 -34.17 11.13
CA PRO A 421 -36.59 -34.91 12.18
C PRO A 421 -38.11 -34.65 12.09
N TYR A 422 -38.90 -35.68 12.32
CA TYR A 422 -40.37 -35.59 12.29
C TYR A 422 -40.92 -34.95 11.01
N LEU A 423 -40.38 -35.30 9.82
CA LEU A 423 -40.84 -34.71 8.54
C LEU A 423 -42.36 -34.86 8.35
N ASP A 424 -42.93 -35.99 8.74
CA ASP A 424 -44.39 -36.23 8.77
C ASP A 424 -45.15 -35.15 9.57
N ALA A 425 -44.57 -34.65 10.67
CA ALA A 425 -45.11 -33.54 11.45
C ALA A 425 -44.98 -32.17 10.75
N HIS A 426 -43.91 -31.95 9.97
CA HIS A 426 -43.78 -30.76 9.12
C HIS A 426 -44.86 -30.75 8.02
N ILE A 427 -45.09 -31.88 7.36
CA ILE A 427 -46.14 -32.03 6.34
C ILE A 427 -47.54 -31.90 6.96
N TYR A 428 -47.77 -32.54 8.13
CA TYR A 428 -49.02 -32.39 8.89
C TYR A 428 -49.30 -30.93 9.24
N TYR A 429 -48.28 -30.18 9.67
CA TYR A 429 -48.40 -28.75 9.98
C TYR A 429 -48.83 -27.94 8.75
N ILE A 430 -48.14 -28.13 7.61
CA ILE A 430 -48.45 -27.44 6.35
C ILE A 430 -49.90 -27.70 5.91
N ARG A 431 -50.37 -28.94 6.02
CA ARG A 431 -51.75 -29.33 5.64
C ARG A 431 -52.82 -28.76 6.56
N ASN A 432 -52.54 -28.59 7.86
CA ASN A 432 -53.59 -28.36 8.87
C ASN A 432 -53.61 -26.97 9.50
N PHE A 433 -52.56 -26.16 9.37
CA PHE A 433 -52.42 -24.88 10.08
C PHE A 433 -52.24 -23.72 9.09
N GLY A 434 -53.29 -23.43 8.31
CA GLY A 434 -53.32 -22.26 7.42
C GLY A 434 -54.73 -21.77 7.09
N VAL A 435 -54.81 -20.54 6.58
CA VAL A 435 -56.04 -19.75 6.40
C VAL A 435 -57.13 -20.48 5.61
N ASP A 436 -56.76 -21.24 4.58
CA ASP A 436 -57.70 -21.98 3.72
C ASP A 436 -58.65 -22.90 4.52
N SER A 437 -58.18 -23.41 5.67
CA SER A 437 -58.97 -24.30 6.53
C SER A 437 -60.07 -23.62 7.35
N LEU A 438 -60.14 -22.29 7.31
CA LEU A 438 -61.20 -21.46 7.93
C LEU A 438 -62.28 -21.01 6.92
N LEU A 439 -62.01 -21.14 5.61
CA LEU A 439 -62.89 -20.63 4.55
C LEU A 439 -63.93 -21.67 4.09
N THR A 440 -64.64 -22.29 5.02
CA THR A 440 -65.79 -23.18 4.72
C THR A 440 -67.05 -22.35 4.43
N GLY A 441 -67.07 -21.67 3.28
CA GLY A 441 -68.24 -20.86 2.87
C GLY A 441 -68.07 -20.13 1.54
N ASN A 442 -68.49 -20.78 0.44
CA ASN A 442 -68.83 -20.17 -0.85
C ASN A 442 -67.75 -19.28 -1.51
N ALA A 443 -66.63 -19.88 -1.91
CA ALA A 443 -65.78 -19.36 -2.98
C ALA A 443 -65.16 -20.53 -3.77
N ASP A 444 -65.02 -20.40 -5.09
CA ASP A 444 -64.46 -21.46 -5.95
C ASP A 444 -63.02 -21.82 -5.53
N PRO A 445 -62.66 -23.11 -5.42
CA PRO A 445 -61.38 -23.57 -4.86
C PRO A 445 -60.16 -23.37 -5.79
N GLU A 446 -60.27 -22.56 -6.84
CA GLU A 446 -59.42 -22.66 -8.04
C GLU A 446 -58.57 -21.43 -8.37
N LYS A 447 -58.46 -20.42 -7.49
CA LYS A 447 -57.68 -19.19 -7.78
C LYS A 447 -56.43 -19.00 -6.92
N SER A 448 -55.30 -19.30 -7.57
CA SER A 448 -54.01 -18.62 -7.41
C SER A 448 -53.14 -18.97 -6.19
N SER A 449 -52.74 -20.24 -6.06
CA SER A 449 -51.40 -20.69 -5.57
C SER A 449 -51.36 -22.18 -5.18
N ALA A 450 -52.52 -22.81 -5.03
CA ALA A 450 -52.66 -24.19 -4.52
C ALA A 450 -52.15 -25.29 -5.48
N GLY A 451 -52.31 -25.13 -6.81
CA GLY A 451 -51.98 -26.20 -7.77
C GLY A 451 -50.54 -26.71 -7.69
N TYR A 452 -49.55 -25.80 -7.71
CA TYR A 452 -48.14 -26.20 -7.59
C TYR A 452 -47.78 -26.73 -6.20
N LEU A 453 -48.41 -26.22 -5.14
CA LEU A 453 -48.24 -26.77 -3.79
C LEU A 453 -48.77 -28.21 -3.70
N ASN A 454 -49.93 -28.48 -4.28
CA ASN A 454 -50.52 -29.82 -4.31
C ASN A 454 -49.65 -30.79 -5.13
N TYR A 455 -49.05 -30.34 -6.24
CA TYR A 455 -48.04 -31.12 -6.97
C TYR A 455 -46.83 -31.46 -6.10
N VAL A 456 -46.21 -30.46 -5.44
CA VAL A 456 -45.06 -30.67 -4.54
C VAL A 456 -45.41 -31.64 -3.40
N LEU A 457 -46.56 -31.47 -2.75
CA LEU A 457 -47.01 -32.35 -1.67
C LEU A 457 -47.34 -33.77 -2.16
N SER A 458 -47.90 -33.92 -3.36
CA SER A 458 -48.19 -35.25 -3.95
C SER A 458 -46.92 -36.03 -4.29
N ASN A 459 -45.85 -35.36 -4.72
CA ASN A 459 -44.55 -36.00 -4.93
C ASN A 459 -43.91 -36.43 -3.59
N ILE A 460 -44.05 -35.61 -2.54
CA ILE A 460 -43.60 -35.98 -1.19
C ILE A 460 -44.42 -37.15 -0.62
N ASP A 461 -45.73 -37.18 -0.84
CA ASP A 461 -46.58 -38.32 -0.43
C ASP A 461 -46.18 -39.61 -1.16
N ALA A 462 -45.83 -39.55 -2.45
CA ALA A 462 -45.30 -40.71 -3.19
C ALA A 462 -43.99 -41.23 -2.59
N VAL A 463 -43.06 -40.33 -2.23
CA VAL A 463 -41.80 -40.68 -1.54
C VAL A 463 -42.06 -41.32 -0.18
N ILE A 464 -43.00 -40.76 0.61
CA ILE A 464 -43.42 -41.36 1.89
C ILE A 464 -44.03 -42.74 1.65
N PHE A 465 -44.84 -42.94 0.62
CA PHE A 465 -45.41 -44.24 0.26
C PHE A 465 -44.33 -45.27 -0.08
N HIS A 466 -43.35 -44.95 -0.93
CA HIS A 466 -42.20 -45.84 -1.22
C HIS A 466 -41.39 -46.20 0.02
N LEU A 467 -41.32 -45.30 1.01
CA LEU A 467 -40.62 -45.50 2.28
C LEU A 467 -41.49 -46.12 3.38
N SER A 468 -42.79 -46.33 3.17
CA SER A 468 -43.73 -46.91 4.13
C SER A 468 -43.65 -48.43 4.24
N GLY A 469 -43.12 -49.10 3.22
CA GLY A 469 -43.12 -50.57 3.13
C GLY A 469 -44.49 -51.22 2.91
N GLN A 470 -45.55 -50.44 2.67
CA GLN A 470 -46.88 -50.96 2.33
C GLN A 470 -46.97 -51.28 0.83
N GLY A 471 -46.77 -52.54 0.46
CA GLY A 471 -47.04 -53.01 -0.90
C GLY A 471 -48.54 -53.02 -1.21
N LEU A 472 -48.91 -52.49 -2.38
CA LEU A 472 -50.19 -52.82 -3.01
C LEU A 472 -50.09 -54.28 -3.51
N ASP A 473 -50.88 -55.14 -2.87
CA ASP A 473 -51.00 -56.60 -3.07
C ASP A 473 -49.83 -57.48 -2.59
N ASN A 474 -50.21 -58.63 -2.00
CA ASN A 474 -49.34 -59.62 -1.33
C ASN A 474 -48.32 -60.37 -2.25
N ASN A 475 -48.04 -59.88 -3.46
CA ASN A 475 -47.10 -60.48 -4.41
C ASN A 475 -46.15 -59.46 -5.08
N SER A 476 -46.17 -58.20 -4.66
CA SER A 476 -45.27 -57.13 -5.14
C SER A 476 -44.06 -57.00 -4.21
N LEU A 477 -42.84 -56.79 -4.73
CA LEU A 477 -41.66 -56.63 -3.89
C LEU A 477 -41.72 -55.34 -3.06
N ASN A 478 -41.24 -55.40 -1.81
CA ASN A 478 -41.17 -54.24 -0.93
C ASN A 478 -40.01 -53.32 -1.36
N HIS A 479 -40.30 -52.21 -2.03
CA HIS A 479 -39.29 -51.23 -2.47
C HIS A 479 -38.34 -50.76 -1.35
N LEU A 480 -38.85 -50.59 -0.12
CA LEU A 480 -38.01 -50.29 1.04
C LEU A 480 -36.96 -51.37 1.33
N GLN A 481 -37.30 -52.66 1.14
CA GLN A 481 -36.38 -53.78 1.33
C GLN A 481 -35.32 -53.85 0.23
N GLU A 482 -35.69 -53.52 -1.02
CA GLU A 482 -34.77 -53.42 -2.16
C GLU A 482 -33.73 -52.30 -1.91
N MET A 483 -34.20 -51.08 -1.62
CA MET A 483 -33.35 -49.93 -1.29
C MET A 483 -32.46 -50.19 -0.06
N SER A 484 -32.98 -50.88 0.97
CA SER A 484 -32.20 -51.25 2.16
C SER A 484 -31.11 -52.28 1.84
N THR A 485 -31.40 -53.23 0.94
CA THR A 485 -30.42 -54.24 0.49
C THR A 485 -29.32 -53.58 -0.35
N ALA A 486 -29.68 -52.67 -1.25
CA ALA A 486 -28.74 -51.89 -2.05
C ALA A 486 -27.83 -51.00 -1.17
N SER A 487 -28.42 -50.25 -0.22
CA SER A 487 -27.68 -49.45 0.78
C SER A 487 -26.71 -50.31 1.60
N ALA A 488 -27.11 -51.52 2.01
CA ALA A 488 -26.23 -52.45 2.73
C ALA A 488 -25.06 -52.98 1.87
N GLN A 489 -25.28 -53.25 0.57
CA GLN A 489 -24.21 -53.63 -0.35
C GLN A 489 -23.19 -52.49 -0.55
N ASN A 490 -23.68 -51.26 -0.77
CA ASN A 490 -22.84 -50.08 -0.88
C ASN A 490 -22.04 -49.84 0.40
N TYR A 491 -22.69 -49.93 1.57
CA TYR A 491 -22.02 -49.84 2.87
C TYR A 491 -20.89 -50.87 2.99
N ASN A 492 -21.14 -52.15 2.65
CA ASN A 492 -20.13 -53.20 2.74
C ASN A 492 -18.92 -52.92 1.84
N LEU A 493 -19.12 -52.42 0.62
CA LEU A 493 -18.04 -52.00 -0.27
C LEU A 493 -17.25 -50.83 0.31
N TRP A 494 -17.94 -49.73 0.63
CA TRP A 494 -17.29 -48.50 1.11
C TRP A 494 -16.58 -48.72 2.44
N TYR A 495 -17.16 -49.51 3.34
CA TYR A 495 -16.55 -49.93 4.60
C TYR A 495 -15.32 -50.82 4.38
N ALA A 496 -15.35 -51.77 3.43
CA ALA A 496 -14.19 -52.59 3.12
C ALA A 496 -13.02 -51.78 2.54
N ILE A 497 -13.31 -50.74 1.74
CA ILE A 497 -12.32 -49.78 1.25
C ILE A 497 -11.76 -48.94 2.41
N GLN A 498 -12.63 -48.29 3.19
CA GLN A 498 -12.24 -47.39 4.28
C GLN A 498 -11.46 -48.07 5.42
N ASN A 499 -11.68 -49.36 5.65
CA ASN A 499 -10.93 -50.17 6.62
C ASN A 499 -9.79 -50.98 5.97
N GLU A 500 -9.41 -50.65 4.73
CA GLU A 500 -8.26 -51.22 4.01
C GLU A 500 -8.26 -52.76 3.89
N ASN A 501 -9.45 -53.39 3.87
CA ASN A 501 -9.60 -54.84 3.90
C ASN A 501 -9.46 -55.44 2.49
N ILE A 502 -8.25 -55.40 1.95
CA ILE A 502 -7.88 -55.85 0.59
C ILE A 502 -8.42 -57.26 0.31
N LYS A 503 -8.28 -58.21 1.24
CA LYS A 503 -8.77 -59.59 1.07
C LYS A 503 -10.29 -59.69 0.89
N ASN A 504 -11.05 -58.78 1.50
CA ASN A 504 -12.49 -58.72 1.32
C ASN A 504 -12.85 -58.07 -0.02
N LEU A 505 -12.13 -57.00 -0.40
CA LEU A 505 -12.30 -56.36 -1.70
C LEU A 505 -12.01 -57.32 -2.85
N GLU A 506 -10.90 -58.07 -2.79
CA GLU A 506 -10.56 -59.11 -3.78
C GLU A 506 -11.71 -60.12 -3.92
N ARG A 507 -12.20 -60.69 -2.81
CA ARG A 507 -13.33 -61.63 -2.82
C ARG A 507 -14.61 -61.03 -3.40
N MET A 508 -14.92 -59.78 -3.08
CA MET A 508 -16.11 -59.11 -3.63
C MET A 508 -15.97 -58.91 -5.14
N MET A 509 -14.82 -58.45 -5.63
CA MET A 509 -14.58 -58.23 -7.06
C MET A 509 -14.49 -59.54 -7.84
N ASP A 510 -13.85 -60.57 -7.27
CA ASP A 510 -13.73 -61.90 -7.90
C ASP A 510 -15.11 -62.57 -8.00
N SER A 511 -15.97 -62.45 -6.97
CA SER A 511 -17.35 -62.92 -7.02
C SER A 511 -18.20 -62.19 -8.08
N VAL A 512 -17.98 -60.88 -8.29
CA VAL A 512 -18.63 -60.14 -9.39
C VAL A 512 -18.15 -60.65 -10.75
N ARG A 513 -16.84 -60.92 -10.89
CA ARG A 513 -16.26 -61.45 -12.13
C ARG A 513 -16.71 -62.89 -12.43
N GLU A 514 -16.90 -63.73 -11.41
CA GLU A 514 -17.49 -65.06 -11.57
C GLU A 514 -18.95 -64.99 -12.05
N GLN A 515 -19.70 -63.95 -11.64
CA GLN A 515 -21.12 -63.78 -12.02
C GLN A 515 -21.33 -63.12 -13.39
N TYR A 516 -20.54 -62.10 -13.73
CA TYR A 516 -20.75 -61.25 -14.92
C TYR A 516 -19.62 -61.30 -15.96
N GLY A 517 -18.49 -61.93 -15.64
CA GLY A 517 -17.28 -61.91 -16.47
C GLY A 517 -16.77 -60.49 -16.70
N ASP A 518 -16.14 -60.27 -17.86
CA ASP A 518 -15.67 -58.96 -18.30
C ASP A 518 -16.73 -58.21 -19.16
N GLY A 519 -18.02 -58.59 -19.01
CA GLY A 519 -19.16 -57.95 -19.68
C GLY A 519 -19.71 -56.74 -18.90
N PRO A 520 -20.61 -55.94 -19.50
CA PRO A 520 -21.16 -54.76 -18.84
C PRO A 520 -21.99 -55.11 -17.60
N LEU A 521 -21.68 -54.49 -16.47
CA LEU A 521 -22.44 -54.64 -15.23
C LEU A 521 -23.83 -53.97 -15.31
N PRO A 522 -24.83 -54.46 -14.55
CA PRO A 522 -26.12 -53.78 -14.36
C PRO A 522 -25.97 -52.32 -13.90
N LYS A 523 -26.95 -51.48 -14.24
CA LYS A 523 -26.93 -50.03 -13.97
C LYS A 523 -26.98 -49.71 -12.46
N ASP A 524 -27.77 -50.48 -11.73
CA ASP A 524 -28.00 -50.47 -10.28
C ASP A 524 -26.85 -51.12 -9.47
N HIS A 525 -25.88 -51.75 -10.14
CA HIS A 525 -24.85 -52.53 -9.47
C HIS A 525 -24.02 -51.71 -8.47
N PHE A 526 -23.79 -52.25 -7.27
CA PHE A 526 -23.14 -51.56 -6.15
C PHE A 526 -21.71 -51.05 -6.44
N LEU A 527 -21.01 -51.60 -7.45
CA LEU A 527 -19.71 -51.06 -7.89
C LEU A 527 -19.80 -49.70 -8.59
N ARG A 528 -20.94 -49.38 -9.21
CA ARG A 528 -21.23 -48.06 -9.80
C ARG A 528 -21.75 -47.06 -8.76
N SER A 529 -21.92 -47.48 -7.51
CA SER A 529 -22.45 -46.63 -6.44
C SER A 529 -21.57 -45.41 -6.16
N ARG A 530 -22.24 -44.26 -6.01
CA ARG A 530 -21.70 -42.97 -5.61
C ARG A 530 -22.45 -42.44 -4.39
N ASN A 531 -21.78 -41.74 -3.48
CA ASN A 531 -22.47 -41.07 -2.37
C ASN A 531 -23.19 -39.78 -2.80
N ILE A 532 -23.81 -39.08 -1.84
CA ILE A 532 -24.49 -37.80 -2.06
C ILE A 532 -23.62 -36.69 -2.66
N HIS A 533 -22.29 -36.79 -2.54
CA HIS A 533 -21.33 -35.85 -3.11
C HIS A 533 -20.82 -36.31 -4.49
N GLY A 534 -21.40 -37.36 -5.08
CA GLY A 534 -20.98 -37.93 -6.38
C GLY A 534 -19.74 -38.84 -6.31
N GLU A 535 -19.24 -39.16 -5.11
CA GLU A 535 -17.95 -39.82 -4.93
C GLU A 535 -18.05 -41.34 -5.10
N SER A 536 -17.22 -41.90 -5.99
CA SER A 536 -17.15 -43.32 -6.31
C SER A 536 -16.30 -44.16 -5.32
N CYS A 537 -16.27 -45.47 -5.55
CA CYS A 537 -15.32 -46.39 -4.91
C CYS A 537 -13.83 -46.00 -5.13
N LEU A 538 -13.48 -45.41 -6.28
CA LEU A 538 -12.12 -44.92 -6.55
C LEU A 538 -11.79 -43.69 -5.69
N THR A 539 -12.74 -42.77 -5.53
CA THR A 539 -12.60 -41.63 -4.63
C THR A 539 -12.42 -42.07 -3.17
N PHE A 540 -13.20 -43.07 -2.70
CA PHE A 540 -12.99 -43.64 -1.37
C PHE A 540 -11.61 -44.32 -1.23
N ALA A 541 -11.14 -45.01 -2.26
CA ALA A 541 -9.86 -45.69 -2.24
C ALA A 541 -8.68 -44.69 -2.19
N LEU A 542 -8.75 -43.56 -2.91
CA LEU A 542 -7.77 -42.48 -2.79
C LEU A 542 -7.70 -41.92 -1.36
N ARG A 543 -8.85 -41.70 -0.72
CA ARG A 543 -8.95 -41.17 0.65
C ARG A 543 -8.36 -42.05 1.74
N THR A 544 -8.17 -43.35 1.48
CA THR A 544 -7.42 -44.22 2.41
C THR A 544 -5.94 -43.85 2.51
N LYS A 545 -5.41 -43.10 1.52
CA LYS A 545 -3.97 -42.85 1.30
C LYS A 545 -3.13 -44.13 1.13
N ASN A 546 -3.74 -45.31 1.01
CA ASN A 546 -3.04 -46.57 0.77
C ASN A 546 -3.01 -46.90 -0.72
N SER A 547 -1.82 -46.82 -1.33
CA SER A 547 -1.63 -47.07 -2.76
C SER A 547 -1.98 -48.50 -3.19
N LYS A 548 -1.88 -49.48 -2.29
CA LYS A 548 -2.28 -50.87 -2.58
C LYS A 548 -3.79 -51.01 -2.68
N VAL A 549 -4.54 -50.34 -1.80
CA VAL A 549 -6.02 -50.34 -1.85
C VAL A 549 -6.48 -49.66 -3.14
N PHE A 550 -5.94 -48.47 -3.46
CA PHE A 550 -6.27 -47.77 -4.69
C PHE A 550 -5.97 -48.59 -5.96
N LYS A 551 -4.77 -49.15 -6.08
CA LYS A 551 -4.41 -50.04 -7.21
C LYS A 551 -5.32 -51.25 -7.30
N THR A 552 -5.56 -51.95 -6.18
CA THR A 552 -6.43 -53.14 -6.18
C THR A 552 -7.85 -52.81 -6.64
N VAL A 553 -8.42 -51.68 -6.20
CA VAL A 553 -9.76 -51.27 -6.66
C VAL A 553 -9.72 -50.93 -8.14
N LEU A 554 -8.81 -50.04 -8.58
CA LEU A 554 -8.73 -49.61 -9.98
C LEU A 554 -8.50 -50.77 -10.94
N ASP A 555 -7.51 -51.62 -10.69
CA ASP A 555 -7.16 -52.75 -11.55
C ASP A 555 -8.30 -53.77 -11.66
N LYS A 556 -9.04 -54.01 -10.57
CA LYS A 556 -10.17 -54.94 -10.52
C LYS A 556 -11.43 -54.35 -11.15
N THR A 557 -11.66 -53.03 -11.10
CA THR A 557 -12.83 -52.39 -11.71
C THR A 557 -12.62 -51.97 -13.16
N LEU A 558 -11.36 -51.91 -13.64
CA LEU A 558 -11.01 -51.50 -15.00
C LEU A 558 -11.81 -52.20 -16.13
N PRO A 559 -12.11 -53.53 -16.08
CA PRO A 559 -12.92 -54.19 -17.12
C PRO A 559 -14.34 -53.61 -17.29
N TRP A 560 -14.87 -52.95 -16.25
CA TRP A 560 -16.24 -52.42 -16.21
C TRP A 560 -16.31 -50.89 -16.17
N THR A 561 -15.15 -50.21 -16.15
CA THR A 561 -15.02 -48.76 -15.99
C THR A 561 -14.54 -48.16 -17.31
N SER A 562 -15.35 -47.28 -17.91
CA SER A 562 -14.95 -46.57 -19.13
C SER A 562 -13.97 -45.44 -18.83
N VAL A 563 -13.29 -44.94 -19.87
CA VAL A 563 -12.45 -43.74 -19.76
C VAL A 563 -13.28 -42.51 -19.36
N GLU A 564 -14.53 -42.46 -19.84
CA GLU A 564 -15.51 -41.42 -19.48
C GLU A 564 -15.91 -41.51 -18.00
N ASP A 565 -16.11 -42.72 -17.45
CA ASP A 565 -16.35 -42.91 -16.02
C ASP A 565 -15.22 -42.30 -15.17
N LEU A 566 -13.95 -42.47 -15.59
CA LEU A 566 -12.78 -41.91 -14.90
C LEU A 566 -12.64 -40.39 -15.08
N LEU A 567 -12.85 -39.88 -16.30
CA LEU A 567 -12.74 -38.44 -16.63
C LEU A 567 -13.84 -37.60 -15.98
N PHE A 568 -15.03 -38.17 -15.80
CA PHE A 568 -16.16 -37.52 -15.16
C PHE A 568 -16.40 -37.98 -13.71
N ASP A 569 -15.49 -38.76 -13.10
CA ASP A 569 -15.51 -38.97 -11.65
C ASP A 569 -15.04 -37.70 -10.92
N LYS A 570 -15.94 -37.12 -10.13
CA LYS A 570 -15.72 -35.88 -9.38
C LYS A 570 -16.62 -35.78 -8.16
N ASN A 571 -16.13 -35.11 -7.13
CA ASN A 571 -16.97 -34.63 -6.05
C ASN A 571 -17.81 -33.45 -6.57
N THR A 572 -19.11 -33.64 -6.74
CA THR A 572 -20.04 -32.66 -7.33
C THR A 572 -20.34 -31.48 -6.41
N SER A 573 -20.11 -31.63 -5.10
CA SER A 573 -20.29 -30.55 -4.11
C SER A 573 -19.13 -29.54 -4.08
N THR A 574 -17.95 -29.94 -4.56
CA THR A 574 -16.74 -29.11 -4.64
C THR A 574 -16.26 -28.86 -6.08
N ASP A 575 -16.81 -29.59 -7.05
CA ASP A 575 -16.40 -29.65 -8.46
C ASP A 575 -14.95 -30.15 -8.65
N GLN A 576 -14.42 -30.91 -7.68
CA GLN A 576 -13.07 -31.51 -7.72
C GLN A 576 -13.05 -32.85 -8.45
N THR A 577 -12.23 -32.96 -9.49
CA THR A 577 -12.03 -34.22 -10.23
C THR A 577 -11.23 -35.25 -9.42
N LEU A 578 -11.34 -36.53 -9.79
CA LEU A 578 -10.59 -37.63 -9.18
C LEU A 578 -9.08 -37.34 -9.07
N MET A 579 -8.47 -36.73 -10.09
CA MET A 579 -7.06 -36.33 -10.07
C MET A 579 -6.75 -35.15 -9.13
N MET A 580 -7.68 -34.20 -8.95
CA MET A 580 -7.52 -33.16 -7.91
C MET A 580 -7.52 -33.78 -6.52
N ILE A 581 -8.42 -34.74 -6.26
CA ILE A 581 -8.52 -35.45 -4.99
C ILE A 581 -7.22 -36.24 -4.73
N ALA A 582 -6.70 -36.97 -5.73
CA ALA A 582 -5.46 -37.72 -5.60
C ALA A 582 -4.25 -36.86 -5.18
N LEU A 583 -4.16 -35.62 -5.69
CA LEU A 583 -3.12 -34.66 -5.32
C LEU A 583 -3.35 -34.06 -3.92
N VAL A 584 -4.61 -33.76 -3.55
CA VAL A 584 -4.97 -33.25 -2.21
C VAL A 584 -4.69 -34.27 -1.11
N GLU A 585 -4.81 -35.57 -1.40
CA GLU A 585 -4.49 -36.62 -0.42
C GLU A 585 -2.98 -36.86 -0.23
N GLU A 586 -2.12 -36.21 -1.01
CA GLU A 586 -0.65 -36.27 -0.95
C GLU A 586 -0.04 -37.68 -1.17
N ASN A 587 -0.74 -38.57 -1.89
CA ASN A 587 -0.20 -39.88 -2.29
C ASN A 587 0.30 -39.87 -3.75
N SER A 588 1.60 -39.60 -3.92
CA SER A 588 2.30 -39.61 -5.21
C SER A 588 2.20 -40.92 -5.99
N GLU A 589 2.15 -42.08 -5.32
CA GLU A 589 2.09 -43.38 -6.01
C GLU A 589 0.71 -43.60 -6.64
N SER A 590 -0.36 -43.34 -5.89
CA SER A 590 -1.74 -43.40 -6.40
C SER A 590 -2.00 -42.34 -7.47
N ALA A 591 -1.52 -41.11 -7.26
CA ALA A 591 -1.71 -40.02 -8.20
C ALA A 591 -0.97 -40.24 -9.53
N ASN A 592 0.26 -40.81 -9.51
CA ASN A 592 0.93 -41.23 -10.75
C ASN A 592 0.20 -42.39 -11.44
N TYR A 593 -0.26 -43.39 -10.69
CA TYR A 593 -0.96 -44.54 -11.27
C TYR A 593 -2.28 -44.14 -11.94
N LEU A 594 -3.06 -43.27 -11.27
CA LEU A 594 -4.27 -42.68 -11.86
C LEU A 594 -3.95 -41.83 -13.10
N LEU A 595 -2.89 -41.01 -13.05
CA LEU A 595 -2.50 -40.19 -14.19
C LEU A 595 -2.13 -41.04 -15.41
N ASP A 596 -1.36 -42.11 -15.20
CA ASP A 596 -0.92 -42.99 -16.28
C ASP A 596 -2.15 -43.73 -16.89
N ALA A 597 -3.10 -44.19 -16.07
CA ALA A 597 -4.37 -44.77 -16.52
C ALA A 597 -5.28 -43.77 -17.28
N LEU A 598 -5.38 -42.52 -16.80
CA LEU A 598 -6.12 -41.45 -17.50
C LEU A 598 -5.47 -41.07 -18.84
N PHE A 599 -4.18 -41.34 -19.03
CA PHE A 599 -3.43 -40.91 -20.21
C PHE A 599 -3.26 -42.00 -21.27
N GLU A 600 -3.54 -43.26 -20.95
CA GLU A 600 -3.35 -44.42 -21.85
C GLU A 600 -4.15 -44.30 -23.15
N SER A 601 -5.38 -43.81 -23.06
CA SER A 601 -6.34 -43.71 -24.18
C SER A 601 -6.70 -42.28 -24.60
N SER A 602 -6.22 -41.25 -23.89
CA SER A 602 -6.60 -39.86 -24.15
C SER A 602 -5.64 -39.12 -25.10
N ASN A 603 -6.18 -38.25 -25.93
CA ASN A 603 -5.41 -37.38 -26.82
C ASN A 603 -4.89 -36.11 -26.09
N GLU A 604 -3.99 -35.37 -26.73
CA GLU A 604 -3.34 -34.19 -26.12
C GLU A 604 -4.29 -33.01 -25.85
N GLU A 605 -5.40 -32.88 -26.57
CA GLU A 605 -6.40 -31.84 -26.35
C GLU A 605 -7.31 -32.20 -25.17
N GLU A 606 -7.77 -33.45 -25.09
CA GLU A 606 -8.52 -34.01 -23.96
C GLU A 606 -7.75 -33.87 -22.65
N LYS A 607 -6.45 -34.23 -22.64
CA LYS A 607 -5.58 -34.02 -21.47
C LYS A 607 -5.52 -32.56 -21.07
N ARG A 608 -5.38 -31.62 -22.02
CA ARG A 608 -5.36 -30.18 -21.72
C ARG A 608 -6.69 -29.66 -21.20
N LEU A 609 -7.81 -30.15 -21.72
CA LEU A 609 -9.15 -29.78 -21.23
C LEU A 609 -9.34 -30.28 -19.79
N TYR A 610 -9.13 -31.57 -19.53
CA TYR A 610 -9.28 -32.18 -18.21
C TYR A 610 -8.37 -31.52 -17.16
N LEU A 611 -7.09 -31.34 -17.47
CA LEU A 611 -6.12 -30.75 -16.55
C LEU A 611 -6.40 -29.29 -16.16
N ASN A 612 -7.19 -28.58 -16.97
CA ASN A 612 -7.53 -27.18 -16.75
C ASN A 612 -9.01 -26.94 -16.40
N LEU A 613 -9.77 -28.01 -16.11
CA LEU A 613 -11.04 -27.92 -15.39
C LEU A 613 -10.84 -27.21 -14.04
N ARG A 614 -11.90 -26.56 -13.55
CA ARG A 614 -11.86 -25.73 -12.34
C ARG A 614 -12.83 -26.26 -11.29
N ASP A 615 -12.37 -26.32 -10.04
CA ASP A 615 -13.22 -26.55 -8.87
C ASP A 615 -14.10 -25.31 -8.54
N ASN A 616 -14.97 -25.43 -7.54
CA ASN A 616 -15.81 -24.32 -7.04
C ASN A 616 -15.00 -23.13 -6.48
N ASN A 617 -13.70 -23.29 -6.22
CA ASN A 617 -12.79 -22.20 -5.83
C ASN A 617 -12.06 -21.58 -7.04
N GLY A 618 -12.36 -22.00 -8.26
CA GLY A 618 -11.70 -21.58 -9.49
C GLY A 618 -10.34 -22.24 -9.75
N ARG A 619 -9.96 -23.26 -8.97
CA ARG A 619 -8.64 -23.92 -9.02
C ARG A 619 -8.61 -25.06 -10.01
N THR A 620 -7.55 -25.09 -10.81
CA THR A 620 -7.18 -26.21 -11.68
C THR A 620 -6.26 -27.20 -10.97
N ILE A 621 -6.03 -28.37 -11.57
CA ILE A 621 -5.03 -29.36 -11.11
C ILE A 621 -3.65 -28.73 -10.89
N GLY A 622 -3.27 -27.75 -11.72
CA GLY A 622 -2.03 -26.98 -11.56
C GLY A 622 -1.87 -26.29 -10.19
N HIS A 623 -2.96 -25.92 -9.52
CA HIS A 623 -2.91 -25.29 -8.19
C HIS A 623 -2.60 -26.29 -7.06
N TYR A 624 -2.72 -27.60 -7.33
CA TYR A 624 -2.51 -28.70 -6.38
C TYR A 624 -1.15 -29.42 -6.55
N LEU A 625 -0.36 -29.05 -7.56
CA LEU A 625 0.92 -29.71 -7.90
C LEU A 625 2.10 -29.45 -6.94
N SER A 626 1.91 -28.75 -5.81
CA SER A 626 3.03 -28.37 -4.92
C SER A 626 3.72 -29.55 -4.23
N HIS A 627 3.06 -30.69 -4.10
CA HIS A 627 3.53 -31.85 -3.34
C HIS A 627 4.27 -32.89 -4.21
N ASP A 628 4.02 -32.92 -5.52
CA ASP A 628 4.53 -33.94 -6.43
C ASP A 628 5.37 -33.34 -7.57
N LEU A 629 6.69 -33.47 -7.44
CA LEU A 629 7.66 -32.94 -8.41
C LEU A 629 7.72 -33.73 -9.72
N ASP A 630 7.24 -34.98 -9.73
CA ASP A 630 7.39 -35.89 -10.86
C ASP A 630 6.13 -35.84 -11.74
N ILE A 631 4.94 -35.74 -11.13
CA ILE A 631 3.70 -35.33 -11.81
C ILE A 631 3.85 -33.92 -12.38
N LEU A 632 4.39 -32.96 -11.60
CA LEU A 632 4.70 -31.61 -12.10
C LEU A 632 5.56 -31.63 -13.37
N ALA A 633 6.54 -32.53 -13.45
CA ALA A 633 7.38 -32.69 -14.64
C ALA A 633 6.61 -33.33 -15.81
N LYS A 634 5.77 -34.34 -15.56
CA LYS A 634 4.91 -34.99 -16.57
C LYS A 634 3.90 -34.01 -17.18
N ILE A 635 3.14 -33.28 -16.36
CA ILE A 635 1.96 -32.51 -16.83
C ILE A 635 2.16 -30.99 -16.91
N GLY A 636 3.25 -30.45 -16.36
CA GLY A 636 3.55 -29.01 -16.36
C GLY A 636 3.46 -28.31 -17.73
N PRO A 637 3.84 -28.94 -18.85
CA PRO A 637 3.62 -28.39 -20.20
C PRO A 637 2.14 -28.26 -20.62
N LEU A 638 1.24 -29.05 -20.02
CA LEU A 638 -0.19 -29.08 -20.36
C LEU A 638 -1.04 -28.13 -19.50
N ILE A 639 -0.61 -27.83 -18.27
CA ILE A 639 -1.23 -26.85 -17.37
C ILE A 639 -1.23 -25.44 -17.99
N ASP A 640 -2.36 -24.74 -17.96
CA ASP A 640 -2.38 -23.29 -18.18
C ASP A 640 -2.05 -22.54 -16.89
N TRP A 641 -0.89 -21.90 -16.91
CA TRP A 641 -0.32 -21.17 -15.79
C TRP A 641 -0.91 -19.77 -15.59
N HIS A 642 -1.79 -19.30 -16.50
CA HIS A 642 -2.45 -17.99 -16.38
C HIS A 642 -3.81 -18.04 -15.69
N VAL A 643 -4.44 -19.21 -15.54
CA VAL A 643 -5.72 -19.36 -14.82
C VAL A 643 -5.59 -18.83 -13.41
N LYS A 644 -6.60 -18.10 -12.94
CA LYS A 644 -6.68 -17.57 -11.57
C LYS A 644 -7.81 -18.22 -10.77
N ASP A 645 -7.50 -18.57 -9.52
CA ASP A 645 -8.49 -18.96 -8.50
C ASP A 645 -9.29 -17.75 -7.99
N ASN A 646 -10.30 -17.99 -7.15
CA ASN A 646 -11.14 -16.95 -6.54
C ASN A 646 -10.37 -15.95 -5.64
N ASN A 647 -9.08 -16.19 -5.36
CA ASN A 647 -8.17 -15.26 -4.67
C ASN A 647 -7.21 -14.52 -5.62
N SER A 648 -7.37 -14.68 -6.94
CA SER A 648 -6.46 -14.20 -7.98
C SER A 648 -5.07 -14.85 -7.99
N HIS A 649 -4.89 -16.00 -7.34
CA HIS A 649 -3.66 -16.78 -7.44
C HIS A 649 -3.65 -17.61 -8.72
N THR A 650 -2.49 -17.70 -9.37
CA THR A 650 -2.25 -18.64 -10.49
C THR A 650 -1.60 -19.94 -9.98
N PRO A 651 -1.56 -21.04 -10.76
CA PRO A 651 -0.88 -22.28 -10.36
C PRO A 651 0.55 -22.05 -9.85
N LEU A 652 1.34 -21.25 -10.57
CA LEU A 652 2.71 -20.92 -10.17
C LEU A 652 2.75 -20.10 -8.87
N PHE A 653 1.73 -19.27 -8.63
CA PHE A 653 1.59 -18.48 -7.41
C PHE A 653 1.27 -19.36 -6.19
N SER A 654 0.40 -20.36 -6.34
CA SER A 654 0.13 -21.38 -5.30
C SER A 654 1.39 -22.16 -4.96
N ILE A 655 2.13 -22.66 -5.96
CA ILE A 655 3.42 -23.33 -5.77
C ILE A 655 4.41 -22.42 -5.03
N CYS A 656 4.53 -21.15 -5.43
CA CYS A 656 5.43 -20.20 -4.77
C CYS A 656 5.09 -19.94 -3.30
N ARG A 657 3.82 -20.13 -2.89
CA ARG A 657 3.35 -19.94 -1.49
C ARG A 657 3.49 -21.21 -0.63
N HIS A 658 3.90 -22.35 -1.19
CA HIS A 658 4.05 -23.61 -0.46
C HIS A 658 5.40 -23.66 0.29
N TYR A 659 5.59 -22.74 1.24
CA TYR A 659 6.91 -22.48 1.87
C TYR A 659 7.47 -23.66 2.67
N ASP A 660 6.62 -24.54 3.17
CA ASP A 660 6.98 -25.66 4.03
C ASP A 660 7.43 -26.91 3.23
N HIS A 661 7.47 -26.83 1.90
CA HIS A 661 7.92 -27.94 1.05
C HIS A 661 9.38 -28.34 1.36
N PRO A 662 9.68 -29.61 1.69
CA PRO A 662 11.04 -30.05 2.06
C PRO A 662 12.11 -29.75 1.01
N ARG A 663 11.72 -29.75 -0.28
CA ARG A 663 12.59 -29.45 -1.43
C ARG A 663 12.16 -28.14 -2.14
N TYR A 664 11.78 -27.11 -1.38
CA TYR A 664 11.21 -25.86 -1.93
C TYR A 664 12.02 -25.26 -3.10
N ILE A 665 13.35 -25.19 -3.01
CA ILE A 665 14.19 -24.62 -4.09
C ILE A 665 14.09 -25.45 -5.38
N GLU A 666 14.02 -26.78 -5.26
CA GLU A 666 13.82 -27.67 -6.42
C GLU A 666 12.42 -27.51 -7.03
N LEU A 667 11.38 -27.40 -6.19
CA LEU A 667 10.00 -27.14 -6.60
C LEU A 667 9.90 -25.85 -7.43
N ILE A 668 10.46 -24.75 -6.93
CA ILE A 668 10.51 -23.47 -7.64
C ILE A 668 11.25 -23.62 -8.98
N LYS A 669 12.43 -24.27 -8.99
CA LYS A 669 13.22 -24.50 -10.21
C LYS A 669 12.44 -25.29 -11.26
N ARG A 670 11.80 -26.40 -10.89
CA ARG A 670 10.99 -27.23 -11.82
C ARG A 670 9.78 -26.45 -12.35
N ALA A 671 9.01 -25.81 -11.47
CA ALA A 671 7.79 -25.09 -11.86
C ALA A 671 8.06 -23.91 -12.82
N PHE A 672 9.03 -23.05 -12.53
CA PHE A 672 9.43 -21.99 -13.46
C PHE A 672 10.05 -22.55 -14.75
N GLY A 673 10.77 -23.67 -14.68
CA GLY A 673 11.25 -24.40 -15.86
C GLY A 673 10.12 -24.81 -16.81
N CYS A 674 9.01 -25.36 -16.29
CA CYS A 674 7.82 -25.70 -17.07
C CYS A 674 7.20 -24.46 -17.74
N VAL A 675 6.98 -23.39 -16.96
CA VAL A 675 6.38 -22.13 -17.45
C VAL A 675 7.22 -21.52 -18.58
N PHE A 676 8.53 -21.37 -18.37
CA PHE A 676 9.42 -20.81 -19.39
C PHE A 676 9.62 -21.74 -20.58
N THR A 677 9.40 -23.05 -20.47
CA THR A 677 9.45 -23.95 -21.63
C THR A 677 8.17 -23.86 -22.46
N LYS A 678 7.03 -23.55 -21.83
CA LYS A 678 5.71 -23.50 -22.48
C LYS A 678 5.44 -22.21 -23.25
N TYR A 679 5.82 -21.05 -22.71
CA TYR A 679 5.45 -19.74 -23.27
C TYR A 679 6.65 -19.04 -23.93
N GLU A 680 6.35 -18.14 -24.87
CA GLU A 680 7.36 -17.32 -25.54
C GLU A 680 8.16 -16.45 -24.56
N LYS A 681 9.43 -16.26 -24.89
CA LYS A 681 10.42 -15.54 -24.07
C LYS A 681 10.87 -14.25 -24.76
N PRO A 682 11.13 -13.18 -24.01
CA PRO A 682 10.94 -13.06 -22.56
C PRO A 682 9.46 -12.82 -22.20
N MET A 683 8.95 -13.48 -21.16
CA MET A 683 7.55 -13.40 -20.75
C MET A 683 7.33 -12.28 -19.73
N ALA A 684 6.37 -11.38 -19.95
CA ALA A 684 6.00 -10.41 -18.92
C ALA A 684 5.15 -11.07 -17.81
N LEU A 685 5.60 -10.96 -16.56
CA LEU A 685 4.97 -11.65 -15.42
C LEU A 685 3.83 -10.85 -14.76
N ASP A 686 3.42 -9.73 -15.37
CA ASP A 686 2.49 -8.73 -14.81
C ASP A 686 1.10 -9.29 -14.50
N GLN A 687 0.66 -10.29 -15.28
CA GLN A 687 -0.62 -10.97 -15.08
C GLN A 687 -0.62 -11.85 -13.81
N HIS A 688 0.55 -12.28 -13.30
CA HIS A 688 0.70 -13.16 -12.13
C HIS A 688 0.79 -12.36 -10.82
N THR A 689 -0.23 -11.53 -10.59
CA THR A 689 -0.42 -10.73 -9.38
C THR A 689 -1.66 -11.18 -8.60
N ASP A 690 -1.57 -11.22 -7.27
CA ASP A 690 -2.73 -11.49 -6.41
C ASP A 690 -3.62 -10.25 -6.21
N LYS A 691 -4.75 -10.43 -5.52
CA LYS A 691 -5.70 -9.36 -5.17
C LYS A 691 -5.15 -8.24 -4.26
N TYR A 692 -3.88 -8.33 -3.86
CA TYR A 692 -3.16 -7.32 -3.08
C TYR A 692 -1.92 -6.78 -3.83
N GLY A 693 -1.81 -7.02 -5.15
CA GLY A 693 -0.71 -6.55 -5.99
C GLY A 693 0.64 -7.21 -5.70
N ASN A 694 0.68 -8.34 -4.98
CA ASN A 694 1.92 -9.07 -4.75
C ASN A 694 2.36 -9.76 -6.05
N THR A 695 3.59 -9.51 -6.48
CA THR A 695 4.28 -10.25 -7.56
C THR A 695 5.02 -11.48 -7.01
N PHE A 696 5.58 -12.33 -7.88
CA PHE A 696 6.45 -13.44 -7.48
C PHE A 696 7.59 -13.02 -6.53
N LEU A 697 8.19 -11.85 -6.77
CA LEU A 697 9.24 -11.32 -5.89
C LEU A 697 8.75 -11.05 -4.46
N HIS A 698 7.47 -10.73 -4.25
CA HIS A 698 6.92 -10.52 -2.92
C HIS A 698 6.68 -11.85 -2.18
N ILE A 699 6.25 -12.90 -2.88
CA ILE A 699 5.89 -14.17 -2.24
C ILE A 699 7.09 -15.11 -2.03
N LEU A 700 8.01 -15.23 -2.99
CA LEU A 700 9.11 -16.21 -2.95
C LEU A 700 9.93 -16.16 -1.64
N ALA A 701 9.92 -17.27 -0.89
CA ALA A 701 10.64 -17.37 0.38
C ALA A 701 12.15 -17.54 0.19
N LYS A 702 12.55 -18.36 -0.79
CA LYS A 702 13.93 -18.71 -1.20
C LYS A 702 13.95 -18.96 -2.71
N GLY A 703 15.08 -19.39 -3.27
CA GLY A 703 15.14 -19.89 -4.66
C GLY A 703 15.04 -18.81 -5.75
N LEU A 704 15.28 -17.54 -5.42
CA LEU A 704 15.14 -16.42 -6.37
C LEU A 704 16.08 -16.58 -7.59
N SER A 705 17.30 -17.05 -7.36
CA SER A 705 18.26 -17.40 -8.40
C SER A 705 17.78 -18.55 -9.29
N GLU A 706 17.31 -19.63 -8.68
CA GLU A 706 16.92 -20.89 -9.32
C GLU A 706 15.60 -20.80 -10.09
N SER A 707 14.73 -19.86 -9.70
CA SER A 707 13.51 -19.53 -10.46
C SER A 707 13.78 -18.90 -11.82
N GLY A 708 14.98 -18.36 -12.08
CA GLY A 708 15.33 -17.70 -13.34
C GLY A 708 14.63 -16.35 -13.61
N ILE A 709 13.70 -15.89 -12.78
CA ILE A 709 12.89 -14.68 -13.04
C ILE A 709 13.68 -13.37 -13.09
N LEU A 710 14.91 -13.35 -12.57
CA LEU A 710 15.80 -12.19 -12.68
C LEU A 710 16.60 -12.15 -13.99
N ASN A 711 16.50 -13.18 -14.85
CA ASN A 711 17.11 -13.17 -16.18
C ASN A 711 16.19 -12.42 -17.17
N PRO A 712 16.62 -11.28 -17.75
CA PRO A 712 15.81 -10.53 -18.72
C PRO A 712 15.52 -11.30 -20.02
N GLU A 713 16.29 -12.35 -20.35
CA GLU A 713 16.02 -13.23 -21.50
C GLU A 713 14.85 -14.19 -21.25
N LEU A 714 14.48 -14.42 -19.98
CA LEU A 714 13.38 -15.31 -19.60
C LEU A 714 12.12 -14.54 -19.21
N ALA A 715 12.28 -13.47 -18.43
CA ALA A 715 11.17 -12.76 -17.80
C ALA A 715 11.33 -11.23 -17.81
N LEU A 716 10.21 -10.55 -18.07
CA LEU A 716 10.09 -9.11 -17.90
C LEU A 716 9.26 -8.81 -16.64
N LEU A 717 9.85 -8.12 -15.68
CA LEU A 717 9.18 -7.73 -14.43
C LEU A 717 9.88 -6.53 -13.78
N ASN A 718 9.11 -5.64 -13.15
CA ASN A 718 9.67 -4.52 -12.39
C ASN A 718 10.16 -5.02 -11.02
N VAL A 719 11.49 -5.07 -10.84
CA VAL A 719 12.14 -5.54 -9.60
C VAL A 719 11.87 -4.67 -8.37
N ASN A 720 11.40 -3.43 -8.58
CA ASN A 720 11.13 -2.44 -7.53
C ASN A 720 9.63 -2.17 -7.33
N GLN A 721 8.74 -2.89 -8.03
CA GLN A 721 7.29 -2.66 -7.97
C GLN A 721 6.75 -2.83 -6.54
N PRO A 722 6.10 -1.81 -5.94
CA PRO A 722 5.39 -1.98 -4.68
C PRO A 722 4.06 -2.71 -4.87
N ASN A 723 3.60 -3.43 -3.86
CA ASN A 723 2.25 -3.99 -3.77
C ASN A 723 1.21 -2.95 -3.28
N GLU A 724 -0.07 -3.34 -3.15
CA GLU A 724 -1.16 -2.48 -2.64
C GLU A 724 -0.96 -2.00 -1.19
N ARG A 725 0.00 -2.59 -0.46
CA ARG A 725 0.42 -2.16 0.88
C ARG A 725 1.68 -1.29 0.86
N LEU A 726 2.10 -0.85 -0.33
CA LEU A 726 3.26 0.01 -0.58
C LEU A 726 4.60 -0.60 -0.15
N LEU A 727 4.66 -1.94 -0.04
CA LEU A 727 5.88 -2.69 0.23
C LEU A 727 6.52 -3.10 -1.10
N THR A 728 7.78 -2.74 -1.31
CA THR A 728 8.62 -3.27 -2.39
C THR A 728 9.17 -4.68 -2.04
N PRO A 729 9.67 -5.46 -3.00
CA PRO A 729 10.26 -6.77 -2.70
C PRO A 729 11.44 -6.71 -1.72
N SER A 730 12.30 -5.69 -1.83
CA SER A 730 13.40 -5.48 -0.88
C SER A 730 12.90 -5.18 0.54
N ALA A 731 11.86 -4.36 0.69
CA ALA A 731 11.22 -4.11 1.98
C ALA A 731 10.59 -5.37 2.59
N VAL A 732 9.97 -6.22 1.77
CA VAL A 732 9.48 -7.55 2.18
C VAL A 732 10.64 -8.44 2.64
N TYR A 733 11.74 -8.52 1.88
CA TYR A 733 12.88 -9.37 2.22
C TYR A 733 13.54 -8.97 3.54
N VAL A 734 13.68 -7.68 3.81
CA VAL A 734 14.17 -7.16 5.11
C VAL A 734 13.20 -7.52 6.23
N ARG A 735 11.90 -7.24 6.05
CA ARG A 735 10.85 -7.47 7.06
C ARG A 735 10.68 -8.94 7.46
N TYR A 736 10.93 -9.87 6.54
CA TYR A 736 10.75 -11.32 6.74
C TYR A 736 12.07 -12.11 6.78
N GLY A 737 13.23 -11.45 6.83
CA GLY A 737 14.53 -12.13 7.02
C GLY A 737 15.02 -12.95 5.82
N ARG A 738 14.63 -12.61 4.58
CA ARG A 738 14.97 -13.36 3.35
C ARG A 738 16.33 -12.93 2.77
N THR A 739 17.40 -13.19 3.51
CA THR A 739 18.76 -12.68 3.24
C THR A 739 19.28 -13.01 1.84
N ASP A 740 19.14 -14.26 1.38
CA ASP A 740 19.66 -14.68 0.06
C ASP A 740 18.92 -13.99 -1.09
N ASN A 741 17.59 -13.91 -1.01
CA ASN A 741 16.79 -13.22 -2.01
C ASN A 741 17.14 -11.72 -2.06
N LEU A 742 17.41 -11.08 -0.90
CA LEU A 742 17.90 -9.70 -0.86
C LEU A 742 19.28 -9.55 -1.52
N ARG A 743 20.21 -10.48 -1.25
CA ARG A 743 21.55 -10.50 -1.84
C ARG A 743 21.52 -10.64 -3.36
N TYR A 744 20.62 -11.47 -3.91
CA TYR A 744 20.46 -11.61 -5.37
C TYR A 744 19.73 -10.41 -5.98
N LEU A 745 18.71 -9.86 -5.33
CA LEU A 745 17.99 -8.68 -5.79
C LEU A 745 18.91 -7.46 -5.88
N MET A 746 19.74 -7.21 -4.85
CA MET A 746 20.71 -6.11 -4.82
C MET A 746 21.80 -6.18 -5.91
N LYS A 747 22.06 -7.36 -6.49
CA LYS A 747 22.96 -7.55 -7.62
C LYS A 747 22.31 -7.28 -8.99
N ASN A 748 20.98 -7.14 -9.04
CA ASN A 748 20.27 -6.91 -10.29
C ASN A 748 20.53 -5.49 -10.82
N LYS A 749 20.81 -5.35 -12.13
CA LYS A 749 21.12 -4.07 -12.79
C LYS A 749 19.95 -3.07 -12.85
N LEU A 750 18.74 -3.51 -12.50
CA LEU A 750 17.49 -2.73 -12.44
C LEU A 750 17.06 -2.39 -11.00
N PHE A 751 17.79 -2.88 -9.98
CA PHE A 751 17.44 -2.62 -8.59
C PHE A 751 17.73 -1.16 -8.20
N ASP A 752 16.73 -0.46 -7.66
CA ASP A 752 16.87 0.90 -7.14
C ASP A 752 16.91 0.88 -5.60
N PHE A 753 18.08 1.20 -5.05
CA PHE A 753 18.27 1.32 -3.60
C PHE A 753 17.62 2.59 -3.02
N SER A 754 17.41 3.62 -3.85
CA SER A 754 16.86 4.92 -3.46
C SER A 754 15.34 5.03 -3.63
N ILE A 755 14.64 3.92 -3.91
CA ILE A 755 13.19 3.94 -4.10
C ILE A 755 12.44 4.27 -2.79
N GLU A 756 11.48 5.18 -2.90
CA GLU A 756 10.56 5.61 -1.85
C GLU A 756 9.13 5.25 -2.25
N ASP A 757 8.29 4.85 -1.28
CA ASP A 757 6.86 4.66 -1.55
C ASP A 757 6.12 6.00 -1.76
N GLN A 758 5.05 5.97 -2.55
CA GLN A 758 4.39 7.18 -3.07
C GLN A 758 3.55 7.94 -2.02
N GLN A 759 3.21 7.32 -0.88
CA GLN A 759 2.25 7.88 0.08
C GLN A 759 2.88 8.23 1.42
N ASN A 760 3.78 7.38 1.93
CA ASN A 760 4.44 7.55 3.22
C ASN A 760 5.90 7.95 3.08
N PHE A 761 6.48 7.82 1.88
CA PHE A 761 7.89 8.08 1.58
C PHE A 761 8.85 7.23 2.42
N TYR A 762 8.46 5.99 2.74
CA TYR A 762 9.36 5.01 3.32
C TYR A 762 10.24 4.38 2.24
N ASN A 763 11.52 4.22 2.56
CA ASN A 763 12.50 3.53 1.74
C ASN A 763 13.07 2.29 2.47
N LEU A 764 14.01 1.58 1.84
CA LEU A 764 14.61 0.37 2.40
C LEU A 764 15.27 0.58 3.78
N LEU A 765 15.83 1.77 4.02
CA LEU A 765 16.51 2.12 5.29
C LEU A 765 15.50 2.30 6.43
N ASP A 766 14.26 2.70 6.15
CA ASP A 766 13.18 2.74 7.14
C ASP A 766 12.73 1.32 7.54
N TYR A 767 12.53 0.44 6.55
CA TYR A 767 12.18 -0.97 6.82
C TYR A 767 13.27 -1.73 7.56
N TYR A 768 14.54 -1.38 7.32
CA TYR A 768 15.68 -1.81 8.15
C TYR A 768 15.48 -1.37 9.61
N SER A 769 15.26 -0.07 9.88
CA SER A 769 15.05 0.43 11.24
C SER A 769 13.84 -0.19 11.95
N PHE A 770 12.73 -0.42 11.23
CA PHE A 770 11.55 -1.11 11.78
C PHE A 770 11.83 -2.56 12.18
N SER A 771 12.79 -3.21 11.50
CA SER A 771 13.22 -4.57 11.78
C SER A 771 14.27 -4.60 12.89
N ALA A 772 15.20 -3.65 12.90
CA ALA A 772 16.20 -3.45 13.95
C ALA A 772 15.55 -3.26 15.34
N ALA A 773 14.46 -2.50 15.41
CA ALA A 773 13.70 -2.30 16.63
C ALA A 773 13.10 -3.61 17.21
N LYS A 774 12.82 -4.60 16.36
CA LYS A 774 12.31 -5.93 16.77
C LYS A 774 13.43 -6.91 17.09
N ALA A 775 14.53 -6.87 16.33
CA ALA A 775 15.68 -7.76 16.49
C ALA A 775 16.36 -7.63 17.88
N LYS A 776 16.23 -6.48 18.55
CA LYS A 776 16.66 -6.29 19.94
C LYS A 776 16.04 -7.27 20.94
N ASN A 777 14.95 -7.96 20.58
CA ASN A 777 14.23 -8.91 21.42
C ASN A 777 14.35 -10.38 20.94
N GLY A 778 15.28 -10.73 20.03
CA GLY A 778 15.33 -12.08 19.44
C GLY A 778 16.66 -12.50 18.78
N SER A 779 16.68 -13.72 18.23
CA SER A 779 17.87 -14.34 17.63
C SER A 779 18.41 -13.53 16.45
N ASN A 780 19.72 -13.26 16.46
CA ASN A 780 20.27 -12.05 15.86
C ASN A 780 21.13 -12.28 14.60
N LYS A 781 21.32 -13.53 14.14
CA LYS A 781 22.27 -13.85 13.06
C LYS A 781 21.81 -13.37 11.67
N SER A 782 20.61 -13.77 11.23
CA SER A 782 20.07 -13.36 9.93
C SER A 782 19.86 -11.85 9.83
N PHE A 783 19.49 -11.21 10.94
CA PHE A 783 19.38 -9.74 10.99
C PHE A 783 20.73 -9.05 10.80
N LYS A 784 21.81 -9.51 11.46
CA LYS A 784 23.17 -8.97 11.27
C LYS A 784 23.67 -9.12 9.82
N GLU A 785 23.32 -10.20 9.14
CA GLU A 785 23.66 -10.38 7.72
C GLU A 785 22.90 -9.38 6.82
N ILE A 786 21.64 -9.08 7.13
CA ILE A 786 20.84 -8.06 6.44
C ILE A 786 21.34 -6.65 6.73
N GLU A 787 21.66 -6.34 8.00
CA GLU A 787 22.27 -5.09 8.43
C GLU A 787 23.56 -4.81 7.64
N ARG A 788 24.45 -5.80 7.55
CA ARG A 788 25.67 -5.70 6.75
C ARG A 788 25.38 -5.45 5.27
N LEU A 789 24.49 -6.24 4.64
CA LEU A 789 24.11 -6.03 3.23
C LEU A 789 23.58 -4.63 2.95
N ILE A 790 22.79 -4.05 3.87
CA ILE A 790 22.20 -2.71 3.69
C ILE A 790 23.22 -1.60 3.91
N VAL A 791 24.08 -1.72 4.93
CA VAL A 791 25.12 -0.73 5.24
C VAL A 791 26.22 -0.75 4.19
N ASP A 792 26.70 -1.93 3.78
CA ASP A 792 27.65 -2.08 2.68
C ASP A 792 27.08 -1.42 1.40
N LYS A 793 25.81 -1.68 1.06
CA LYS A 793 25.17 -1.08 -0.12
C LYS A 793 24.94 0.43 0.01
N TYR A 794 24.64 0.93 1.21
CA TYR A 794 24.51 2.38 1.46
C TYR A 794 25.83 3.11 1.19
N PHE A 795 26.96 2.61 1.71
CA PHE A 795 28.26 3.20 1.43
C PHE A 795 28.67 3.06 -0.04
N GLU A 796 28.44 1.90 -0.67
CA GLU A 796 28.67 1.67 -2.10
C GLU A 796 27.92 2.66 -3.00
N THR A 797 26.68 3.03 -2.63
CA THR A 797 25.77 3.85 -3.44
C THR A 797 25.97 5.37 -3.27
N HIS A 798 26.64 5.81 -2.19
CA HIS A 798 26.69 7.24 -1.83
C HIS A 798 28.10 7.80 -1.55
N PHE A 799 29.11 6.94 -1.40
CA PHE A 799 30.47 7.34 -1.07
C PHE A 799 31.49 6.87 -2.13
N SER A 800 32.66 7.49 -2.11
CA SER A 800 33.82 7.03 -2.92
C SER A 800 34.18 5.58 -2.58
N HIS A 801 34.69 4.82 -3.54
CA HIS A 801 35.11 3.42 -3.28
C HIS A 801 36.28 3.31 -2.30
N ASN A 802 37.13 4.35 -2.21
CA ASN A 802 38.23 4.44 -1.26
C ASN A 802 37.92 5.50 -0.18
N ASN A 803 36.70 5.52 0.35
CA ASN A 803 36.21 6.55 1.26
C ASN A 803 36.80 6.43 2.68
N ASP A 804 37.32 7.54 3.23
CA ASP A 804 37.87 7.61 4.60
C ASP A 804 36.82 7.97 5.67
N ILE A 805 35.57 8.23 5.27
CA ILE A 805 34.48 8.70 6.14
C ILE A 805 33.59 7.52 6.52
N GLU A 806 33.97 6.85 7.59
CA GLU A 806 33.31 5.70 8.22
C GLU A 806 31.88 5.95 8.75
N THR A 807 31.41 7.20 8.74
CA THR A 807 30.13 7.61 9.33
C THR A 807 29.13 8.04 8.25
N GLY A 808 27.85 7.70 8.42
CA GLY A 808 26.76 8.08 7.52
C GLY A 808 25.43 8.23 8.24
N VAL A 809 24.36 8.58 7.51
CA VAL A 809 23.01 8.78 8.05
C VAL A 809 21.98 7.94 7.30
N LEU A 810 21.27 7.06 8.01
CA LEU A 810 20.42 6.03 7.39
C LEU A 810 18.95 6.45 7.27
N ASN A 811 18.37 6.99 8.34
CA ASN A 811 16.95 7.34 8.40
C ASN A 811 16.69 8.38 9.51
N ALA A 812 15.46 8.89 9.58
CA ALA A 812 15.04 9.85 10.59
C ALA A 812 13.63 9.54 11.10
N ARG A 813 13.40 9.79 12.38
CA ARG A 813 12.08 9.72 13.04
C ARG A 813 11.76 11.07 13.68
N TYR A 814 10.50 11.47 13.67
CA TYR A 814 10.07 12.72 14.31
C TYR A 814 9.92 12.53 15.82
N ASP A 815 10.35 13.51 16.60
CA ASP A 815 10.15 13.59 18.05
C ASP A 815 9.18 14.73 18.39
N GLY A 816 7.99 14.35 18.85
CA GLY A 816 6.95 15.30 19.24
C GLY A 816 7.28 16.10 20.51
N SER A 817 8.28 15.69 21.30
CA SER A 817 8.69 16.42 22.50
C SER A 817 9.67 17.56 22.18
N ALA A 818 10.62 17.32 21.27
CA ALA A 818 11.54 18.33 20.74
C ALA A 818 10.94 19.15 19.59
N SER A 819 9.79 18.71 19.05
CA SER A 819 9.18 19.24 17.82
C SER A 819 10.09 19.20 16.58
N ASP A 820 11.01 18.23 16.52
CA ASP A 820 11.98 18.09 15.43
C ASP A 820 12.46 16.63 15.24
N TRP A 821 13.38 16.39 14.31
CA TRP A 821 13.81 15.05 13.89
C TRP A 821 14.98 14.48 14.70
N ILE A 822 14.95 13.17 14.91
CA ILE A 822 16.08 12.36 15.40
C ILE A 822 16.58 11.49 14.24
N ILE A 823 17.85 11.65 13.88
CA ILE A 823 18.51 10.90 12.80
C ILE A 823 19.15 9.62 13.36
N ASN A 824 19.03 8.51 12.64
CA ASN A 824 19.82 7.31 12.87
C ASN A 824 21.15 7.42 12.11
N MET A 825 22.24 7.62 12.84
CA MET A 825 23.61 7.69 12.33
C MET A 825 24.26 6.31 12.41
N VAL A 826 24.95 5.89 11.35
CA VAL A 826 25.73 4.65 11.31
C VAL A 826 27.22 4.98 11.34
N THR A 827 28.01 4.18 12.05
CA THR A 827 29.47 4.14 11.92
C THR A 827 29.90 2.72 11.60
N TYR A 828 30.61 2.57 10.48
CA TYR A 828 31.25 1.35 10.02
C TYR A 828 32.73 1.40 10.41
N THR A 829 33.17 0.48 11.26
CA THR A 829 34.59 0.39 11.66
C THR A 829 35.27 -0.72 10.89
N ASP A 830 36.28 -0.37 10.09
CA ASP A 830 37.08 -1.34 9.35
C ASP A 830 38.21 -1.89 10.25
N GLY A 831 38.35 -3.20 10.30
CA GLY A 831 39.23 -3.88 11.26
C GLY A 831 39.22 -5.41 11.10
N ALA A 832 39.94 -6.12 11.96
CA ALA A 832 40.06 -7.58 11.89
C ALA A 832 38.69 -8.28 11.99
N GLU A 833 37.75 -7.72 12.75
CA GLU A 833 36.32 -7.98 12.65
C GLU A 833 35.61 -6.65 12.34
N PRO A 834 35.10 -6.43 11.11
CA PRO A 834 34.44 -5.18 10.77
C PRO A 834 33.12 -5.06 11.53
N SER A 835 32.92 -3.95 12.25
CA SER A 835 31.78 -3.75 13.14
C SER A 835 30.92 -2.56 12.71
N ILE A 836 29.59 -2.76 12.75
CA ILE A 836 28.58 -1.75 12.44
C ILE A 836 27.95 -1.29 13.75
N THR A 837 27.86 0.02 13.95
CA THR A 837 27.19 0.63 15.10
C THR A 837 26.21 1.69 14.63
N THR A 838 25.03 1.76 15.27
CA THR A 838 24.00 2.75 14.93
C THR A 838 23.53 3.51 16.17
N LYS A 839 23.49 4.84 16.11
CA LYS A 839 23.02 5.72 17.20
C LYS A 839 21.95 6.68 16.69
N TYR A 840 20.86 6.84 17.46
CA TYR A 840 19.86 7.87 17.23
C TYR A 840 20.29 9.19 17.87
N ILE A 841 20.32 10.27 17.09
CA ILE A 841 20.92 11.57 17.45
C ILE A 841 19.96 12.70 17.06
N PRO A 842 19.61 13.64 17.97
CA PRO A 842 18.77 14.79 17.63
C PRO A 842 19.40 15.67 16.55
N ILE A 843 18.60 16.15 15.59
CA ILE A 843 19.07 17.01 14.48
C ILE A 843 19.78 18.27 14.97
N ASP A 844 19.39 18.83 16.12
CA ASP A 844 20.07 19.99 16.71
C ASP A 844 21.54 19.75 17.04
N ARG A 845 21.93 18.51 17.39
CA ARG A 845 23.35 18.17 17.55
C ARG A 845 24.09 18.26 16.23
N VAL A 846 23.44 17.91 15.12
CA VAL A 846 23.99 18.06 13.75
C VAL A 846 24.06 19.54 13.34
N ARG A 847 23.05 20.36 13.70
CA ARG A 847 23.12 21.83 13.50
C ARG A 847 24.26 22.45 14.30
N GLN A 848 24.37 22.13 15.59
CA GLN A 848 25.49 22.54 16.47
C GLN A 848 26.84 22.14 15.86
N PHE A 849 26.98 20.89 15.41
CA PHE A 849 28.17 20.38 14.73
C PHE A 849 28.53 21.22 13.49
N THR A 850 27.59 21.47 12.57
CA THR A 850 27.88 22.29 11.37
C THR A 850 28.29 23.72 11.72
N LYS A 851 27.74 24.31 12.79
CA LYS A 851 28.15 25.63 13.31
C LYS A 851 29.56 25.60 13.89
N LEU A 852 29.90 24.60 14.71
CA LEU A 852 31.25 24.41 15.25
C LEU A 852 32.27 24.16 14.13
N GLN A 853 31.91 23.39 13.09
CA GLN A 853 32.76 23.16 11.94
C GLN A 853 33.03 24.46 11.16
N LYS A 854 32.03 25.33 10.96
CA LYS A 854 32.25 26.64 10.33
C LYS A 854 33.08 27.58 11.21
N LEU A 855 32.91 27.54 12.54
CA LEU A 855 33.76 28.30 13.48
C LEU A 855 35.21 27.81 13.49
N ALA A 856 35.44 26.51 13.39
CA ALA A 856 36.79 25.92 13.34
C ALA A 856 37.54 26.22 12.02
N PHE A 857 36.81 26.53 10.94
CA PHE A 857 37.35 26.83 9.60
C PHE A 857 36.67 28.09 9.01
N PRO A 858 36.89 29.29 9.59
CA PRO A 858 36.14 30.49 9.24
C PRO A 858 36.35 30.92 7.77
N GLN A 859 37.58 30.77 7.26
CA GLN A 859 37.94 31.07 5.87
C GLN A 859 37.75 29.89 4.90
N GLY A 860 37.20 28.76 5.38
CA GLY A 860 37.05 27.55 4.56
C GLY A 860 35.97 27.67 3.49
N PHE A 861 36.16 26.94 2.39
CA PHE A 861 35.22 26.83 1.26
C PHE A 861 33.99 25.96 1.54
N GLY A 862 33.91 25.35 2.73
CA GLY A 862 32.70 24.68 3.20
C GLY A 862 31.51 25.64 3.27
N LEU A 863 30.33 25.12 2.93
CA LEU A 863 29.08 25.87 2.87
C LEU A 863 28.84 26.67 4.16
N ASP A 864 28.33 27.89 4.01
CA ASP A 864 27.85 28.65 5.16
C ASP A 864 26.68 27.92 5.85
N VAL A 865 26.55 28.11 7.16
CA VAL A 865 25.49 27.49 7.96
C VAL A 865 24.11 27.88 7.43
N ASN A 866 23.90 29.14 7.03
CA ASN A 866 22.62 29.59 6.48
C ASN A 866 22.35 28.95 5.12
N SER A 867 23.37 28.82 4.25
CA SER A 867 23.24 28.18 2.93
C SER A 867 22.97 26.68 3.02
N LEU A 868 23.59 25.98 3.98
CA LEU A 868 23.35 24.55 4.20
C LEU A 868 21.93 24.29 4.69
N TRP A 869 21.45 25.09 5.66
CA TRP A 869 20.13 24.89 6.29
C TRP A 869 18.99 25.67 5.63
N ILE A 870 19.20 26.36 4.50
CA ILE A 870 18.22 27.25 3.84
C ILE A 870 16.88 26.58 3.50
N ASN A 871 16.89 25.27 3.24
CA ASN A 871 15.71 24.47 2.92
C ASN A 871 15.19 23.64 4.13
N HIS A 872 15.90 23.69 5.26
CA HIS A 872 15.63 22.92 6.48
C HIS A 872 15.86 23.74 7.78
N PRO A 873 15.26 24.96 7.92
CA PRO A 873 15.32 25.73 9.16
C PRO A 873 14.67 25.00 10.34
N SER A 874 15.13 25.28 11.56
CA SER A 874 14.65 24.67 12.81
C SER A 874 13.21 25.04 13.16
N ASP A 875 12.84 26.31 12.99
CA ASP A 875 11.67 26.88 13.67
C ASP A 875 10.38 26.83 12.81
N LYS A 876 10.39 26.09 11.69
CA LYS A 876 9.30 26.12 10.70
C LYS A 876 8.57 24.78 10.59
N PRO A 877 7.25 24.72 10.91
CA PRO A 877 6.48 23.49 10.83
C PRO A 877 6.41 22.97 9.39
N THR A 878 6.43 21.65 9.23
CA THR A 878 6.29 20.98 7.93
C THR A 878 4.83 20.65 7.63
N ILE A 879 4.44 20.56 6.35
CA ILE A 879 3.18 19.91 5.95
C ILE A 879 3.23 18.47 6.49
N PRO A 880 2.32 18.04 7.39
CA PRO A 880 2.39 16.70 7.98
C PRO A 880 2.39 15.58 6.92
N ALA A 881 1.61 15.75 5.85
CA ALA A 881 1.54 14.82 4.71
C ALA A 881 2.85 14.69 3.89
N CYS A 882 3.82 15.60 4.03
CA CYS A 882 5.10 15.59 3.29
C CYS A 882 6.31 15.65 4.24
N SER A 883 6.08 15.51 5.54
CA SER A 883 7.08 15.58 6.60
C SER A 883 8.23 14.58 6.37
N LYS A 884 7.90 13.32 6.06
CA LYS A 884 8.86 12.25 5.74
C LYS A 884 9.62 12.49 4.43
N TYR A 885 8.96 12.97 3.37
CA TYR A 885 9.65 13.36 2.13
C TYR A 885 10.73 14.43 2.40
N ARG A 886 10.40 15.47 3.19
CA ARG A 886 11.35 16.51 3.58
C ARG A 886 12.52 15.97 4.41
N SER A 887 12.29 14.98 5.29
CA SER A 887 13.38 14.37 6.06
C SER A 887 14.29 13.47 5.19
N ASN A 888 13.75 12.76 4.19
CA ASN A 888 14.56 12.01 3.22
C ASN A 888 15.51 12.94 2.43
N ARG A 889 15.01 14.07 1.94
CA ARG A 889 15.81 15.06 1.20
C ARG A 889 16.87 15.74 2.09
N LEU A 890 16.62 15.88 3.40
CA LEU A 890 17.63 16.30 4.39
C LEU A 890 18.72 15.23 4.61
N LEU A 891 18.34 13.95 4.67
CA LEU A 891 19.30 12.85 4.80
C LEU A 891 20.20 12.72 3.56
N GLU A 892 19.69 12.97 2.36
CA GLU A 892 20.50 13.08 1.15
C GLU A 892 21.53 14.23 1.24
N LEU A 893 21.09 15.41 1.71
CA LEU A 893 21.99 16.57 1.90
C LEU A 893 23.11 16.26 2.90
N LEU A 894 22.79 15.63 4.03
CA LEU A 894 23.76 15.23 5.05
C LEU A 894 24.68 14.11 4.56
N THR A 895 24.15 13.14 3.81
CA THR A 895 24.95 12.07 3.18
C THR A 895 25.96 12.67 2.19
N MET A 896 25.53 13.62 1.34
CA MET A 896 26.43 14.34 0.45
C MET A 896 27.47 15.19 1.21
N TYR A 897 27.08 15.83 2.32
CA TYR A 897 28.01 16.57 3.18
C TYR A 897 29.11 15.67 3.78
N PHE A 898 28.74 14.47 4.25
CA PHE A 898 29.67 13.52 4.84
C PHE A 898 30.57 12.92 3.76
N SER A 899 30.01 12.55 2.60
CA SER A 899 30.74 12.06 1.43
C SER A 899 31.75 13.10 0.88
N ALA A 900 31.41 14.39 0.91
CA ALA A 900 32.31 15.48 0.51
C ALA A 900 33.58 15.59 1.38
N MET A 901 33.56 15.14 2.63
CA MET A 901 34.72 15.22 3.53
C MET A 901 35.88 14.29 3.12
N HIS A 902 35.63 13.25 2.32
CA HIS A 902 36.68 12.43 1.72
C HIS A 902 37.67 13.25 0.87
N PHE A 903 37.20 14.34 0.24
CA PHE A 903 38.02 15.20 -0.63
C PHE A 903 38.67 16.39 0.10
N HIS A 904 38.62 16.43 1.43
CA HIS A 904 39.28 17.46 2.25
C HIS A 904 40.66 16.97 2.75
N SER A 905 41.49 17.88 3.27
CA SER A 905 42.78 17.51 3.87
C SER A 905 42.63 16.61 5.11
N GLN A 906 43.67 15.82 5.41
CA GLN A 906 43.64 14.90 6.55
C GLN A 906 43.42 15.61 7.90
N SER A 907 43.97 16.82 8.07
CA SER A 907 43.73 17.68 9.24
C SER A 907 42.23 18.02 9.38
N SER A 908 41.58 18.38 8.28
CA SER A 908 40.14 18.66 8.25
C SER A 908 39.28 17.42 8.49
N LYS A 909 39.68 16.25 7.96
CA LYS A 909 39.03 14.95 8.26
C LYS A 909 39.13 14.60 9.75
N THR A 910 40.31 14.72 10.36
CA THR A 910 40.50 14.43 11.80
C THR A 910 39.69 15.37 12.68
N LYS A 911 39.68 16.67 12.39
CA LYS A 911 38.84 17.65 13.09
C LYS A 911 37.35 17.38 12.90
N PHE A 912 36.90 17.01 11.69
CA PHE A 912 35.51 16.62 11.41
C PHE A 912 35.09 15.41 12.26
N LYS A 913 35.87 14.30 12.23
CA LYS A 913 35.59 13.11 13.05
C LYS A 913 35.53 13.44 14.55
N ARG A 914 36.49 14.23 15.07
CA ARG A 914 36.51 14.67 16.48
C ARG A 914 35.29 15.53 16.84
N ASN A 915 35.00 16.57 16.06
CA ASN A 915 33.89 17.48 16.31
C ASN A 915 32.54 16.75 16.24
N LEU A 916 32.38 15.83 15.28
CA LEU A 916 31.16 15.02 15.15
C LEU A 916 30.98 14.13 16.38
N ALA A 917 32.01 13.37 16.76
CA ALA A 917 31.98 12.52 17.94
C ALA A 917 31.60 13.30 19.21
N LEU A 918 32.22 14.47 19.45
CA LEU A 918 31.92 15.33 20.59
C LEU A 918 30.46 15.84 20.61
N CYS A 919 29.91 16.25 19.45
CA CYS A 919 28.50 16.66 19.39
C CYS A 919 27.50 15.50 19.53
N CYS A 920 27.96 14.28 19.25
CA CYS A 920 27.14 13.07 19.27
C CYS A 920 27.25 12.28 20.59
N ASP A 921 28.12 12.70 21.52
CA ASP A 921 28.23 12.14 22.87
C ASP A 921 27.14 12.71 23.79
N ASP A 922 26.57 11.85 24.63
CA ASP A 922 25.54 12.24 25.60
C ASP A 922 26.15 12.86 26.87
N ASN A 923 27.42 12.53 27.16
CA ASN A 923 28.20 13.05 28.29
C ASN A 923 29.27 14.08 27.87
N GLY A 924 29.26 14.52 26.61
CA GLY A 924 30.27 15.42 26.05
C GLY A 924 30.20 16.86 26.60
N ASN A 925 31.32 17.59 26.44
CA ASN A 925 31.44 19.01 26.79
C ASN A 925 30.25 19.85 26.27
N SER A 926 29.93 20.93 26.96
CA SER A 926 28.92 21.88 26.47
C SER A 926 29.33 22.51 25.14
N THR A 927 28.36 22.88 24.30
CA THR A 927 28.64 23.59 23.03
C THR A 927 29.43 24.89 23.27
N LEU A 928 29.25 25.54 24.43
CA LEU A 928 29.97 26.75 24.82
C LEU A 928 31.45 26.47 25.12
N GLU A 929 31.76 25.36 25.79
CA GLU A 929 33.16 24.93 26.01
C GLU A 929 33.83 24.59 24.66
N MET A 930 33.15 23.89 23.76
CA MET A 930 33.69 23.62 22.42
C MET A 930 33.96 24.91 21.63
N ILE A 931 33.09 25.92 21.71
CA ILE A 931 33.31 27.24 21.11
C ILE A 931 34.53 27.92 21.77
N LYS A 932 34.66 27.85 23.09
CA LYS A 932 35.78 28.42 23.83
C LYS A 932 37.11 27.75 23.44
N ASP A 933 37.14 26.43 23.31
CA ASP A 933 38.33 25.67 22.88
C ASP A 933 38.75 26.04 21.44
N ILE A 934 37.78 26.20 20.53
CA ILE A 934 38.05 26.67 19.16
C ILE A 934 38.62 28.10 19.17
N ASN A 935 38.01 29.01 19.93
CA ASN A 935 38.48 30.39 20.03
C ASN A 935 39.88 30.48 20.67
N ASN A 936 40.13 29.72 21.74
CA ASN A 936 41.45 29.62 22.37
C ASN A 936 42.50 29.12 21.37
N ALA A 937 42.21 28.05 20.62
CA ALA A 937 43.13 27.53 19.60
C ALA A 937 43.41 28.52 18.46
N GLN A 938 42.45 29.40 18.14
CA GLN A 938 42.62 30.50 17.17
C GLN A 938 43.48 31.64 17.74
N GLU A 939 43.25 32.04 18.99
CA GLU A 939 44.09 33.05 19.67
C GLU A 939 45.51 32.53 19.95
N GLU A 940 45.69 31.24 20.23
CA GLU A 940 47.01 30.58 20.27
C GLU A 940 47.69 30.55 18.89
N ALA A 941 46.93 30.43 17.79
CA ALA A 941 47.46 30.57 16.44
C ALA A 941 47.89 32.02 16.14
N LYS A 942 47.15 33.01 16.62
CA LYS A 942 47.55 34.44 16.58
C LYS A 942 48.80 34.71 17.40
N ALA A 943 48.86 34.23 18.65
CA ALA A 943 50.00 34.43 19.54
C ALA A 943 51.29 33.82 18.98
N ARG A 944 51.22 32.62 18.37
CA ARG A 944 52.36 31.97 17.70
C ARG A 944 52.96 32.78 16.54
N ASN A 945 52.19 33.68 15.93
CA ASN A 945 52.67 34.54 14.84
C ASN A 945 53.48 35.76 15.32
N GLY A 946 53.49 36.06 16.63
CA GLY A 946 54.28 37.14 17.21
C GLY A 946 53.91 38.54 16.72
N VAL A 947 54.86 39.48 16.79
CA VAL A 947 54.65 40.87 16.35
C VAL A 947 54.77 40.98 14.84
N VAL A 948 53.65 40.88 14.12
CA VAL A 948 53.59 41.04 12.67
C VAL A 948 53.71 42.52 12.27
N LYS A 949 54.71 42.86 11.47
CA LYS A 949 54.90 44.19 10.87
C LYS A 949 54.87 44.09 9.35
N PHE A 950 53.90 44.73 8.72
CA PHE A 950 53.86 44.84 7.25
C PHE A 950 54.50 46.15 6.75
N SER A 951 55.26 46.03 5.67
CA SER A 951 55.61 47.16 4.80
C SER A 951 54.48 47.41 3.78
N PRO A 952 54.38 48.62 3.19
CA PRO A 952 53.45 48.87 2.10
C PRO A 952 53.62 47.90 0.91
N GLN A 953 54.85 47.49 0.62
CA GLN A 953 55.16 46.48 -0.39
C GLN A 953 54.51 45.13 -0.07
N LYS A 954 54.57 44.68 1.21
CA LYS A 954 53.99 43.39 1.59
C LYS A 954 52.45 43.40 1.52
N VAL A 955 51.83 44.54 1.80
CA VAL A 955 50.38 44.74 1.60
C VAL A 955 50.03 44.66 0.11
N GLN A 956 50.85 45.27 -0.75
CA GLN A 956 50.67 45.25 -2.21
C GLN A 956 50.86 43.84 -2.81
N GLU A 957 51.78 43.02 -2.28
CA GLU A 957 51.91 41.60 -2.65
C GLU A 957 50.64 40.79 -2.35
N ILE A 958 50.05 41.00 -1.16
CA ILE A 958 48.81 40.33 -0.74
C ILE A 958 47.63 40.77 -1.62
N GLU A 959 47.55 42.06 -1.96
CA GLU A 959 46.54 42.57 -2.90
C GLU A 959 46.68 41.94 -4.29
N TYR A 960 47.89 41.87 -4.85
CA TYR A 960 48.14 41.22 -6.15
C TYR A 960 47.74 39.74 -6.14
N PHE A 961 48.08 39.00 -5.08
CA PHE A 961 47.64 37.61 -4.89
C PHE A 961 46.11 37.49 -4.88
N LEU A 962 45.41 38.39 -4.17
CA LEU A 962 43.95 38.39 -4.10
C LEU A 962 43.31 38.76 -5.43
N GLU A 963 43.83 39.77 -6.14
CA GLU A 963 43.33 40.16 -7.48
C GLU A 963 43.45 39.01 -8.49
N TYR A 964 44.61 38.33 -8.52
CA TYR A 964 44.83 37.16 -9.36
C TYR A 964 43.87 36.01 -8.99
N SER A 965 43.81 35.66 -7.70
CA SER A 965 43.00 34.53 -7.21
C SER A 965 41.49 34.78 -7.37
N GLU A 966 41.03 36.01 -7.13
CA GLU A 966 39.64 36.41 -7.32
C GLU A 966 39.25 36.35 -8.81
N SER A 967 40.17 36.69 -9.72
CA SER A 967 39.94 36.59 -11.17
C SER A 967 39.71 35.14 -11.63
N ASP A 968 40.54 34.19 -11.17
CA ASP A 968 40.37 32.76 -11.46
C ASP A 968 39.09 32.20 -10.82
N LEU A 969 38.85 32.50 -9.53
CA LEU A 969 37.64 32.09 -8.83
C LEU A 969 36.37 32.65 -9.47
N ARG A 970 36.36 33.90 -9.94
CA ARG A 970 35.23 34.50 -10.69
C ARG A 970 35.01 33.82 -12.03
N SER A 971 36.09 33.44 -12.72
CA SER A 971 36.02 32.71 -13.99
C SER A 971 35.41 31.33 -13.79
N PHE A 972 35.88 30.58 -12.78
CA PHE A 972 35.30 29.28 -12.44
C PHE A 972 33.84 29.42 -11.93
N HIS A 973 33.54 30.43 -11.10
CA HIS A 973 32.17 30.71 -10.64
C HIS A 973 31.20 30.94 -11.81
N LEU A 974 31.63 31.68 -12.84
CA LEU A 974 30.81 31.95 -14.02
C LEU A 974 30.46 30.67 -14.76
N GLU A 975 31.43 29.76 -14.97
CA GLU A 975 31.19 28.50 -15.69
C GLU A 975 30.38 27.49 -14.87
N ILE A 976 30.68 27.32 -13.57
CA ILE A 976 29.90 26.40 -12.72
C ILE A 976 28.44 26.88 -12.55
N ARG A 977 28.20 28.20 -12.48
CA ARG A 977 26.85 28.78 -12.44
C ARG A 977 26.06 28.51 -13.72
N LYS A 978 26.68 28.69 -14.90
CA LYS A 978 26.04 28.32 -16.20
C LYS A 978 25.71 26.83 -16.22
N LEU A 979 26.64 25.98 -15.79
CA LEU A 979 26.44 24.53 -15.75
C LEU A 979 25.31 24.14 -14.80
N ASN A 980 25.25 24.73 -13.60
CA ASN A 980 24.19 24.54 -12.62
C ASN A 980 22.80 24.89 -13.20
N GLN A 981 22.68 26.06 -13.86
CA GLN A 981 21.45 26.47 -14.54
C GLN A 981 21.07 25.51 -15.68
N LEU A 982 22.03 25.11 -16.53
CA LEU A 982 21.79 24.16 -17.63
C LEU A 982 21.35 22.79 -17.12
N LEU A 983 21.99 22.24 -16.08
CA LEU A 983 21.61 20.96 -15.47
C LEU A 983 20.22 21.01 -14.84
N THR A 984 19.87 22.14 -14.22
CA THR A 984 18.54 22.35 -13.64
C THR A 984 17.46 22.34 -14.72
N VAL A 985 17.66 23.09 -15.82
CA VAL A 985 16.71 23.07 -16.94
C VAL A 985 16.69 21.70 -17.65
N ALA A 986 17.85 21.03 -17.79
CA ALA A 986 17.95 19.72 -18.43
C ALA A 986 17.19 18.63 -17.67
N GLY A 987 17.29 18.58 -16.32
CA GLY A 987 16.54 17.60 -15.52
C GLY A 987 15.02 17.81 -15.58
N MET A 988 14.57 19.07 -15.58
CA MET A 988 13.14 19.38 -15.81
C MET A 988 12.71 18.94 -17.21
N LYS A 989 13.53 19.23 -18.24
CA LYS A 989 13.23 18.80 -19.61
C LYS A 989 13.26 17.30 -19.83
N GLN A 990 14.08 16.57 -19.08
CA GLN A 990 14.10 15.11 -19.10
C GLN A 990 12.74 14.54 -18.68
N SER A 991 12.18 15.04 -17.57
CA SER A 991 10.83 14.69 -17.11
C SER A 991 9.73 15.17 -18.09
N ASP A 992 9.81 16.40 -18.60
CA ASP A 992 8.85 16.93 -19.60
C ASP A 992 8.73 15.98 -20.82
N VAL A 993 9.87 15.60 -21.42
CA VAL A 993 9.93 14.72 -22.60
C VAL A 993 9.41 13.32 -22.28
N ARG A 994 9.78 12.78 -21.11
CA ARG A 994 9.33 11.48 -20.61
C ARG A 994 7.81 11.43 -20.48
N ASN A 995 7.20 12.47 -19.90
CA ASN A 995 5.75 12.58 -19.71
C ASN A 995 4.99 12.66 -21.04
N VAL A 996 5.41 13.55 -21.94
CA VAL A 996 4.79 13.70 -23.27
C VAL A 996 4.86 12.39 -24.05
N SER A 997 5.96 11.65 -23.95
CA SER A 997 6.12 10.33 -24.56
C SER A 997 5.14 9.30 -23.98
N ASP A 998 4.95 9.24 -22.66
CA ASP A 998 4.01 8.30 -22.02
C ASP A 998 2.54 8.70 -22.21
N ILE A 999 2.23 9.98 -22.39
CA ILE A 999 0.90 10.45 -22.81
C ILE A 999 0.61 9.98 -24.24
N PHE A 1000 1.57 10.15 -25.16
CA PHE A 1000 1.44 9.68 -26.54
C PHE A 1000 1.25 8.16 -26.63
N LEU A 1001 2.08 7.37 -25.93
CA LEU A 1001 1.94 5.91 -25.91
C LEU A 1001 0.61 5.45 -25.30
N ARG A 1002 0.12 6.09 -24.23
CA ARG A 1002 -1.21 5.81 -23.67
C ARG A 1002 -2.34 6.11 -24.65
N ARG A 1003 -2.21 7.16 -25.48
CA ARG A 1003 -3.19 7.49 -26.52
C ARG A 1003 -3.20 6.46 -27.66
N LEU A 1004 -2.04 5.97 -28.08
CA LEU A 1004 -1.94 4.90 -29.09
C LEU A 1004 -2.64 3.61 -28.65
N ASP A 1005 -2.44 3.21 -27.40
CA ASP A 1005 -3.05 2.02 -26.78
C ASP A 1005 -4.52 2.26 -26.30
N GLN A 1006 -5.18 3.31 -26.79
CA GLN A 1006 -6.57 3.65 -26.41
C GLN A 1006 -6.80 3.79 -24.89
N GLY A 1007 -5.75 4.04 -24.11
CA GLY A 1007 -5.78 4.12 -22.65
C GLY A 1007 -5.94 2.79 -21.91
N LYS A 1008 -5.81 1.64 -22.57
CA LYS A 1008 -6.03 0.31 -21.96
C LYS A 1008 -4.91 -0.10 -20.98
N SER A 1009 -3.66 0.24 -21.28
CA SER A 1009 -2.50 -0.19 -20.51
C SER A 1009 -2.34 0.55 -19.18
N VAL A 1010 -2.34 -0.25 -18.11
CA VAL A 1010 -2.00 0.15 -16.74
C VAL A 1010 -0.48 0.21 -16.53
N LEU A 1011 0.33 -0.26 -17.49
CA LEU A 1011 1.79 -0.35 -17.37
C LEU A 1011 2.49 1.02 -17.47
N LEU A 1012 1.83 2.02 -18.08
CA LEU A 1012 2.37 3.36 -18.22
C LEU A 1012 1.95 4.25 -17.06
N ASP A 1013 2.95 4.75 -16.34
CA ASP A 1013 2.77 5.63 -15.20
C ASP A 1013 2.03 6.92 -15.59
N ARG A 1014 1.17 7.40 -14.69
CA ARG A 1014 0.38 8.63 -14.86
C ARG A 1014 1.01 9.84 -14.15
N ARG A 1015 2.04 9.64 -13.34
CA ARG A 1015 2.73 10.70 -12.59
C ARG A 1015 3.47 11.66 -13.54
N GLU A 1016 3.31 12.97 -13.33
CA GLU A 1016 4.11 13.99 -14.02
C GLU A 1016 5.54 14.10 -13.48
N PHE A 1017 5.84 13.54 -12.32
CA PHE A 1017 7.19 13.50 -11.79
C PHE A 1017 7.55 12.12 -11.25
N ARG A 1018 8.66 11.59 -11.74
CA ARG A 1018 9.35 10.41 -11.20
C ARG A 1018 10.80 10.80 -10.93
N LEU A 1019 11.24 10.61 -9.69
CA LEU A 1019 12.61 10.95 -9.25
C LEU A 1019 13.69 10.30 -10.15
N LEU A 1020 13.45 9.06 -10.59
CA LEU A 1020 14.34 8.28 -11.47
C LEU A 1020 14.51 8.88 -12.88
N ASP A 1021 13.53 9.62 -13.39
CA ASP A 1021 13.63 10.25 -14.71
C ASP A 1021 14.41 11.57 -14.67
N SER A 1022 14.57 12.18 -13.50
CA SER A 1022 15.29 13.46 -13.31
C SER A 1022 16.79 13.28 -13.06
N SER A 1023 17.44 12.39 -13.81
CA SER A 1023 18.84 12.00 -13.57
C SER A 1023 19.83 13.18 -13.49
N TYR A 1024 19.67 14.22 -14.32
CA TYR A 1024 20.52 15.42 -14.26
C TYR A 1024 20.46 16.16 -12.91
N MET A 1025 19.38 16.01 -12.13
CA MET A 1025 19.28 16.60 -10.79
C MET A 1025 20.29 16.01 -9.80
N LYS A 1026 20.71 14.75 -10.00
CA LYS A 1026 21.79 14.16 -9.19
C LYS A 1026 23.12 14.88 -9.46
N LEU A 1027 23.45 15.23 -10.70
CA LEU A 1027 24.65 16.02 -11.03
C LEU A 1027 24.52 17.49 -10.62
N GLN A 1028 23.32 18.06 -10.79
CA GLN A 1028 22.98 19.43 -10.40
C GLN A 1028 23.31 19.71 -8.93
N ALA A 1029 23.05 18.76 -8.03
CA ALA A 1029 23.37 18.90 -6.61
C ALA A 1029 24.86 19.17 -6.34
N TYR A 1030 25.76 18.48 -7.07
CA TYR A 1030 27.21 18.68 -6.97
C TYR A 1030 27.65 20.01 -7.61
N ALA A 1031 27.07 20.37 -8.75
CA ALA A 1031 27.34 21.66 -9.41
C ALA A 1031 26.93 22.85 -8.52
N ASN A 1032 25.75 22.78 -7.90
CA ASN A 1032 25.24 23.77 -6.97
C ASN A 1032 26.10 23.87 -5.70
N TRP A 1033 26.56 22.74 -5.14
CA TRP A 1033 27.48 22.74 -4.01
C TRP A 1033 28.79 23.47 -4.35
N LEU A 1034 29.35 23.20 -5.52
CA LEU A 1034 30.58 23.86 -5.99
C LEU A 1034 30.35 25.36 -6.25
N GLU A 1035 29.21 25.76 -6.83
CA GLU A 1035 28.88 27.19 -6.99
C GLU A 1035 28.88 27.92 -5.63
N LEU A 1036 28.23 27.34 -4.62
CA LEU A 1036 28.16 27.90 -3.27
C LEU A 1036 29.52 27.92 -2.56
N SER A 1037 30.34 26.88 -2.71
CA SER A 1037 31.72 26.86 -2.18
C SER A 1037 32.61 27.96 -2.78
N VAL A 1038 32.46 28.26 -4.08
CA VAL A 1038 33.23 29.33 -4.73
C VAL A 1038 32.73 30.71 -4.33
N GLU A 1039 31.41 30.89 -4.22
CA GLU A 1039 30.81 32.12 -3.69
C GLU A 1039 31.35 32.42 -2.27
N GLN A 1040 31.48 31.39 -1.43
CA GLN A 1040 32.07 31.50 -0.10
C GLN A 1040 33.54 31.95 -0.14
N LEU A 1041 34.36 31.37 -1.02
CA LEU A 1041 35.76 31.80 -1.20
C LEU A 1041 35.86 33.24 -1.71
N LEU A 1042 35.04 33.63 -2.68
CA LEU A 1042 34.97 35.01 -3.17
C LEU A 1042 34.55 35.98 -2.07
N GLN A 1043 33.62 35.60 -1.20
CA GLN A 1043 33.22 36.43 -0.05
C GLN A 1043 34.33 36.53 1.01
N ASN A 1044 35.12 35.49 1.21
CA ASN A 1044 36.29 35.51 2.09
C ASN A 1044 37.39 36.45 1.53
N CYS A 1045 37.65 36.40 0.22
CA CYS A 1045 38.57 37.32 -0.46
C CYS A 1045 38.13 38.79 -0.30
N LYS A 1046 36.84 39.10 -0.52
CA LYS A 1046 36.29 40.46 -0.32
C LYS A 1046 36.48 40.97 1.11
N LYS A 1047 36.25 40.14 2.13
CA LYS A 1047 36.48 40.49 3.54
C LYS A 1047 37.94 40.85 3.81
N LEU A 1048 38.88 40.12 3.22
CA LEU A 1048 40.31 40.45 3.35
C LEU A 1048 40.68 41.74 2.59
N GLN A 1049 40.11 41.98 1.41
CA GLN A 1049 40.24 43.27 0.71
C GLN A 1049 39.65 44.45 1.50
N GLU A 1050 38.59 44.24 2.28
CA GLU A 1050 38.06 45.25 3.21
C GLU A 1050 39.06 45.54 4.34
N LYS A 1051 39.64 44.50 4.95
CA LYS A 1051 40.72 44.66 5.95
C LYS A 1051 41.95 45.39 5.38
N LEU A 1052 42.37 45.09 4.15
CA LEU A 1052 43.49 45.77 3.47
C LEU A 1052 43.18 47.25 3.16
N ARG A 1053 41.94 47.56 2.75
CA ARG A 1053 41.48 48.96 2.61
C ARG A 1053 41.49 49.70 3.94
N TRP A 1054 41.01 49.08 5.01
CA TRP A 1054 41.07 49.63 6.37
C TRP A 1054 42.51 49.85 6.85
N TRP A 1055 43.41 48.91 6.57
CA TRP A 1055 44.83 49.03 6.87
C TRP A 1055 45.45 50.26 6.20
N LYS A 1056 45.16 50.48 4.91
CA LYS A 1056 45.62 51.67 4.18
C LYS A 1056 45.10 52.97 4.77
N GLN A 1057 43.83 53.01 5.19
CA GLN A 1057 43.24 54.18 5.85
C GLN A 1057 43.94 54.50 7.17
N ILE A 1058 44.12 53.52 8.06
CA ILE A 1058 44.79 53.76 9.35
C ILE A 1058 46.28 54.10 9.14
N TYR A 1059 46.96 53.41 8.23
CA TYR A 1059 48.37 53.69 7.91
C TYR A 1059 48.57 55.11 7.36
N GLN A 1060 47.62 55.62 6.57
CA GLN A 1060 47.62 57.03 6.17
C GLN A 1060 47.34 57.96 7.35
N GLY A 1061 46.37 57.66 8.21
CA GLY A 1061 46.14 58.42 9.44
C GLY A 1061 47.37 58.50 10.34
N ILE A 1062 48.14 57.42 10.47
CA ILE A 1062 49.43 57.41 11.19
C ILE A 1062 50.46 58.32 10.51
N LYS A 1063 50.52 58.35 9.17
CA LYS A 1063 51.38 59.31 8.44
C LYS A 1063 50.96 60.75 8.67
N ASP A 1064 49.66 61.04 8.67
CA ASP A 1064 49.14 62.39 8.86
C ASP A 1064 49.39 62.88 10.30
N ILE A 1065 49.19 62.01 11.30
CA ILE A 1065 49.57 62.28 12.70
C ILE A 1065 51.09 62.44 12.85
N ASN A 1066 51.92 61.65 12.14
CA ASN A 1066 53.38 61.84 12.13
C ASN A 1066 53.78 63.20 11.52
N ALA A 1067 53.12 63.63 10.44
CA ALA A 1067 53.36 64.93 9.84
C ALA A 1067 52.93 66.08 10.76
N GLU A 1068 51.82 65.95 11.49
CA GLU A 1068 51.42 66.93 12.50
C GLU A 1068 52.37 66.94 13.71
N LEU A 1069 52.81 65.77 14.20
CA LEU A 1069 53.81 65.66 15.27
C LEU A 1069 55.14 66.31 14.86
N HIS A 1070 55.67 66.03 13.67
CA HIS A 1070 56.90 66.68 13.18
C HIS A 1070 56.74 68.20 13.06
N ARG A 1071 55.59 68.71 12.59
CA ARG A 1071 55.29 70.15 12.60
C ARG A 1071 55.25 70.75 14.01
N PHE A 1072 54.88 69.98 15.04
CA PHE A 1072 54.95 70.41 16.43
C PHE A 1072 56.38 70.33 17.00
N GLU A 1073 57.16 69.30 16.62
CA GLU A 1073 58.57 69.14 17.01
C GLU A 1073 59.45 70.27 16.43
N GLU A 1074 59.23 70.66 15.18
CA GLU A 1074 59.89 71.80 14.52
C GLU A 1074 59.55 73.16 15.16
N GLN A 1075 58.46 73.25 15.92
CA GLN A 1075 58.04 74.47 16.63
C GLN A 1075 58.64 74.62 18.04
N PHE A 1076 59.42 73.64 18.52
CA PHE A 1076 60.22 73.78 19.74
C PHE A 1076 61.63 74.29 19.40
N PRO A 1077 62.12 75.37 20.02
CA PRO A 1077 63.44 75.90 19.72
C PRO A 1077 64.54 74.94 20.16
N LYS A 1078 65.41 74.54 19.23
CA LYS A 1078 66.71 73.94 19.55
C LYS A 1078 67.53 74.96 20.34
N GLN A 1079 67.87 74.66 21.59
CA GLN A 1079 68.93 75.41 22.27
C GLN A 1079 70.27 75.15 21.57
N PRO A 1080 71.11 76.17 21.37
CA PRO A 1080 72.40 76.00 20.71
C PRO A 1080 73.44 75.48 21.69
N GLN A 1081 74.32 74.60 21.20
CA GLN A 1081 75.69 74.50 21.70
C GLN A 1081 76.65 74.76 20.55
N ASN A 1082 77.37 75.87 20.67
CA ASN A 1082 78.56 76.17 19.87
C ASN A 1082 79.71 75.22 20.26
N GLY A 1083 80.66 75.00 19.36
CA GLY A 1083 81.94 74.38 19.72
C GLY A 1083 82.63 73.71 18.53
N ASP A 1084 83.40 74.49 17.76
CA ASP A 1084 84.29 73.98 16.72
C ASP A 1084 85.35 73.04 17.29
N ALA A 1085 85.67 71.94 16.58
CA ALA A 1085 86.97 71.80 15.89
C ALA A 1085 87.12 70.45 15.17
N ARG A 1086 87.80 70.54 14.01
CA ARG A 1086 88.67 69.60 13.27
C ARG A 1086 89.16 68.34 14.04
N GLU A 1087 89.46 67.20 13.42
CA GLU A 1087 90.02 66.98 12.07
C GLU A 1087 89.81 65.52 11.57
N GLU A 1088 89.95 65.35 10.26
CA GLU A 1088 90.17 64.16 9.40
C GLU A 1088 90.12 62.67 9.85
N ASN A 1089 89.58 61.87 8.90
CA ASN A 1089 89.95 60.52 8.44
C ASN A 1089 89.39 59.20 9.03
N GLU A 1090 88.94 58.38 8.07
CA GLU A 1090 88.81 56.91 7.96
C GLU A 1090 88.05 56.05 9.01
N SER A 1091 86.90 55.54 8.54
CA SER A 1091 86.35 54.17 8.71
C SER A 1091 86.46 53.45 10.07
N GLY A 1092 85.31 53.14 10.68
CA GLY A 1092 85.25 52.04 11.66
C GLY A 1092 84.04 52.03 12.61
N ILE A 1093 83.09 51.13 12.34
CA ILE A 1093 81.97 50.64 13.18
C ILE A 1093 82.20 50.75 14.73
N PHE A 1094 81.61 51.76 15.40
CA PHE A 1094 81.42 51.90 16.88
C PHE A 1094 80.29 52.96 17.09
N THR A 1095 79.40 53.00 18.10
CA THR A 1095 78.86 52.08 19.15
C THR A 1095 77.49 52.64 19.64
N ASN A 1096 76.44 51.86 19.96
CA ASN A 1096 76.10 51.22 21.24
C ASN A 1096 75.77 52.16 22.43
N THR A 1097 74.61 51.96 23.09
CA THR A 1097 74.28 52.26 24.52
C THR A 1097 74.40 53.72 25.04
N MET A 1098 73.79 54.19 26.14
CA MET A 1098 72.80 53.78 27.17
C MET A 1098 72.32 55.12 27.80
N ALA A 1099 71.27 55.31 28.60
CA ALA A 1099 70.07 54.56 29.01
C ALA A 1099 69.17 55.56 29.77
N ARG A 1100 67.87 55.27 29.91
CA ARG A 1100 67.14 55.37 31.20
C ARG A 1100 65.79 54.66 31.10
N ARG A 1101 65.63 53.60 31.90
CA ARG A 1101 64.36 52.88 32.12
C ARG A 1101 63.48 53.63 33.12
N SER A 1102 62.17 53.60 32.92
CA SER A 1102 61.19 53.06 33.91
C SER A 1102 59.80 53.02 33.24
N THR A 1103 59.31 51.86 32.80
CA THR A 1103 58.44 50.92 33.54
C THR A 1103 57.04 51.45 33.90
N THR A 1104 56.03 50.99 33.16
CA THR A 1104 54.75 50.41 33.63
C THR A 1104 54.10 49.74 32.40
N SER A 1105 53.73 48.46 32.33
CA SER A 1105 52.88 47.61 33.18
C SER A 1105 51.48 48.19 33.40
N LEU A 1106 50.47 47.65 32.71
CA LEU A 1106 49.08 47.72 33.14
C LEU A 1106 48.28 46.59 32.48
N ASP A 1107 47.68 45.78 33.35
CA ASP A 1107 46.63 44.83 33.04
C ASP A 1107 45.28 45.43 33.49
N LYS A 1108 44.18 44.86 32.98
CA LYS A 1108 42.76 45.18 33.24
C LYS A 1108 42.15 46.43 32.59
N ILE A 1109 41.07 46.16 31.86
CA ILE A 1109 39.99 47.05 31.40
C ILE A 1109 38.81 46.88 32.39
N PRO A 1110 38.00 47.93 32.66
CA PRO A 1110 36.65 48.05 32.07
C PRO A 1110 36.37 49.52 31.63
N GLU A 1111 35.33 49.90 30.89
CA GLU A 1111 34.24 49.21 30.18
C GLU A 1111 33.84 50.09 28.97
N ASP A 1112 32.96 49.61 28.08
CA ASP A 1112 32.57 50.33 26.86
C ASP A 1112 31.82 51.66 27.10
N THR A 1113 32.10 52.66 26.25
CA THR A 1113 31.04 53.42 25.58
C THR A 1113 31.49 53.80 24.16
N SER A 1114 30.76 53.31 23.15
CA SER A 1114 30.94 53.69 21.76
C SER A 1114 30.09 54.92 21.43
N GLU A 1115 30.71 56.05 21.06
CA GLU A 1115 30.05 57.11 20.31
C GLU A 1115 30.82 57.46 19.03
N ASN A 1116 30.08 57.92 18.03
CA ASN A 1116 30.59 58.15 16.67
C ASN A 1116 31.65 59.26 16.63
N ASN A 1117 32.87 58.91 16.21
CA ASN A 1117 33.91 59.90 15.91
C ASN A 1117 33.60 60.65 14.61
N SER A 1118 32.84 61.75 14.75
CA SER A 1118 32.83 62.83 13.78
C SER A 1118 34.21 63.50 13.76
N PHE A 1119 34.78 63.73 12.57
CA PHE A 1119 36.12 64.29 12.43
C PHE A 1119 36.16 65.79 12.77
N PHE A 1120 37.05 66.15 13.69
CA PHE A 1120 37.53 67.50 14.03
C PHE A 1120 36.49 68.60 14.30
N ASN A 1121 36.25 68.87 15.58
CA ASN A 1121 35.93 70.23 16.04
C ASN A 1121 36.68 70.54 17.36
N PHE A 1122 37.87 71.16 17.25
CA PHE A 1122 38.71 71.49 18.43
C PHE A 1122 38.20 72.75 19.14
N GLY A 1123 37.38 72.55 20.19
CA GLY A 1123 36.96 73.60 21.09
C GLY A 1123 38.09 74.20 21.94
N ILE A 1124 38.42 75.46 21.63
CA ILE A 1124 39.01 76.55 22.44
C ILE A 1124 39.56 76.20 23.86
N ILE A 1125 40.84 76.57 24.06
CA ILE A 1125 41.68 76.46 25.28
C ILE A 1125 42.13 75.03 25.63
N ASP A 1126 43.18 74.59 24.94
CA ASP A 1126 43.97 73.42 25.32
C ASP A 1126 45.47 73.73 25.14
N SER A 1127 46.33 73.35 26.11
CA SER A 1127 47.74 73.78 26.09
C SER A 1127 48.55 73.06 24.98
N LYS A 1128 49.59 73.72 24.42
CA LYS A 1128 50.45 73.10 23.38
C LYS A 1128 51.00 71.72 23.80
N LYS A 1129 51.34 71.55 25.08
CA LYS A 1129 51.82 70.29 25.67
C LYS A 1129 50.72 69.22 25.79
N SER A 1130 49.48 69.63 26.05
CA SER A 1130 48.30 68.75 26.04
C SER A 1130 48.02 68.23 24.63
N ARG A 1131 47.98 69.11 23.61
CA ARG A 1131 47.75 68.72 22.21
C ARG A 1131 48.81 67.74 21.70
N TYR A 1132 50.09 67.99 21.99
CA TYR A 1132 51.18 67.05 21.64
C TYR A 1132 51.02 65.68 22.33
N LYS A 1133 50.66 65.65 23.63
CA LYS A 1133 50.37 64.41 24.35
C LYS A 1133 49.16 63.65 23.78
N LYS A 1134 48.09 64.37 23.38
CA LYS A 1134 46.92 63.79 22.71
C LYS A 1134 47.27 63.19 21.34
N LEU A 1135 48.09 63.86 20.53
CA LEU A 1135 48.59 63.33 19.26
C LEU A 1135 49.45 62.07 19.44
N LEU A 1136 50.32 62.02 20.46
CA LEU A 1136 51.08 60.81 20.79
C LEU A 1136 50.20 59.64 21.24
N LEU A 1137 49.15 59.89 22.03
CA LEU A 1137 48.19 58.87 22.43
C LEU A 1137 47.38 58.35 21.23
N ALA A 1138 46.85 59.25 20.39
CA ALA A 1138 46.16 58.87 19.16
C ALA A 1138 47.07 58.05 18.21
N LYS A 1139 48.33 58.45 18.04
CA LYS A 1139 49.33 57.66 17.30
C LYS A 1139 49.53 56.27 17.90
N ALA A 1140 49.62 56.14 19.22
CA ALA A 1140 49.79 54.85 19.89
C ALA A 1140 48.55 53.95 19.71
N GLU A 1141 47.35 54.52 19.74
CA GLU A 1141 46.09 53.80 19.46
C GLU A 1141 46.00 53.33 18.00
N GLU A 1142 46.26 54.20 17.02
CA GLU A 1142 46.25 53.83 15.60
C GLU A 1142 47.35 52.80 15.26
N VAL A 1143 48.54 52.93 15.87
CA VAL A 1143 49.59 51.90 15.75
C VAL A 1143 49.13 50.57 16.35
N LYS A 1144 48.46 50.57 17.52
CA LYS A 1144 47.90 49.35 18.12
C LYS A 1144 46.83 48.71 17.21
N LYS A 1145 45.93 49.52 16.63
CA LYS A 1145 44.94 49.05 15.65
C LYS A 1145 45.62 48.40 14.43
N VAL A 1146 46.65 49.02 13.86
CA VAL A 1146 47.41 48.46 12.72
C VAL A 1146 48.20 47.21 13.09
N MET A 1147 48.81 47.13 14.28
CA MET A 1147 49.51 45.91 14.71
C MET A 1147 48.56 44.71 14.87
N ASN A 1148 47.37 44.92 15.45
CA ASN A 1148 46.33 43.88 15.53
C ASN A 1148 45.85 43.48 14.12
N LEU A 1149 45.59 44.47 13.27
CA LEU A 1149 45.14 44.24 11.90
C LEU A 1149 46.19 43.53 11.03
N ASN A 1150 47.50 43.74 11.27
CA ASN A 1150 48.57 42.98 10.62
C ASN A 1150 48.47 41.48 10.94
N ALA A 1151 48.25 41.12 12.21
CA ALA A 1151 48.17 39.72 12.63
C ALA A 1151 46.95 39.03 12.01
N ASP A 1152 45.79 39.69 12.03
CA ASP A 1152 44.56 39.20 11.41
C ASP A 1152 44.71 39.05 9.87
N ILE A 1153 45.26 40.06 9.18
CA ILE A 1153 45.50 40.01 7.72
C ILE A 1153 46.46 38.87 7.36
N LYS A 1154 47.53 38.66 8.14
CA LYS A 1154 48.48 37.55 7.90
C LYS A 1154 47.77 36.21 7.90
N ILE A 1155 46.97 35.95 8.94
CA ILE A 1155 46.29 34.67 9.15
C ILE A 1155 45.18 34.46 8.13
N ASP A 1156 44.37 35.49 7.86
CA ASP A 1156 43.34 35.41 6.82
C ASP A 1156 43.96 35.14 5.45
N HIS A 1157 45.08 35.78 5.11
CA HIS A 1157 45.80 35.53 3.86
C HIS A 1157 46.33 34.09 3.77
N GLU A 1158 47.04 33.61 4.81
CA GLU A 1158 47.59 32.25 4.84
C GLU A 1158 46.49 31.18 4.79
N LEU A 1159 45.38 31.38 5.51
CA LEU A 1159 44.24 30.47 5.48
C LEU A 1159 43.50 30.51 4.13
N ILE A 1160 43.23 31.68 3.56
CA ILE A 1160 42.58 31.80 2.25
C ILE A 1160 43.44 31.15 1.16
N ALA A 1161 44.76 31.36 1.17
CA ALA A 1161 45.67 30.71 0.22
C ALA A 1161 45.66 29.17 0.34
N ALA A 1162 45.69 28.65 1.57
CA ALA A 1162 45.60 27.21 1.82
C ALA A 1162 44.24 26.62 1.38
N GLU A 1163 43.14 27.32 1.68
CA GLU A 1163 41.77 26.87 1.32
C GLU A 1163 41.52 26.95 -0.19
N ILE A 1164 42.06 27.94 -0.91
CA ILE A 1164 42.04 27.99 -2.38
C ILE A 1164 42.82 26.82 -2.97
N SER A 1165 44.02 26.54 -2.45
CA SER A 1165 44.82 25.38 -2.89
C SER A 1165 44.09 24.05 -2.65
N GLN A 1166 43.51 23.86 -1.46
CA GLN A 1166 42.69 22.69 -1.16
C GLN A 1166 41.45 22.60 -2.06
N PHE A 1167 40.76 23.72 -2.32
CA PHE A 1167 39.58 23.78 -3.18
C PHE A 1167 39.87 23.28 -4.61
N MET A 1168 41.05 23.57 -5.16
CA MET A 1168 41.44 23.10 -6.49
C MET A 1168 41.51 21.57 -6.58
N SER A 1169 41.95 20.90 -5.51
CA SER A 1169 41.92 19.43 -5.41
C SER A 1169 40.50 18.90 -5.14
N PHE A 1170 39.78 19.53 -4.22
CA PHE A 1170 38.42 19.18 -3.83
C PHE A 1170 37.46 19.19 -5.01
N ARG A 1171 37.45 20.28 -5.80
CA ARG A 1171 36.49 20.47 -6.90
C ARG A 1171 36.59 19.37 -7.96
N SER A 1172 37.80 18.87 -8.24
CA SER A 1172 38.02 17.81 -9.23
C SER A 1172 37.52 16.45 -8.74
N GLY A 1173 37.92 16.03 -7.53
CA GLY A 1173 37.48 14.76 -6.96
C GLY A 1173 35.98 14.71 -6.68
N PHE A 1174 35.44 15.75 -6.05
CA PHE A 1174 34.03 15.83 -5.69
C PHE A 1174 33.11 15.89 -6.92
N PHE A 1175 33.48 16.65 -7.96
CA PHE A 1175 32.67 16.68 -9.19
C PHE A 1175 32.76 15.35 -9.96
N SER A 1176 33.92 14.68 -9.95
CA SER A 1176 34.07 13.35 -10.56
C SER A 1176 33.17 12.30 -9.89
N LEU A 1177 33.01 12.36 -8.56
CA LEU A 1177 32.03 11.53 -7.84
C LEU A 1177 30.58 11.87 -8.26
N GLY A 1178 30.26 13.15 -8.42
CA GLY A 1178 28.96 13.58 -8.93
C GLY A 1178 28.65 13.08 -10.34
N ILE A 1179 29.64 13.10 -11.24
CA ILE A 1179 29.53 12.53 -12.59
C ILE A 1179 29.31 11.01 -12.52
N LYS A 1180 30.05 10.30 -11.66
CA LYS A 1180 29.87 8.85 -11.47
C LYS A 1180 28.44 8.50 -11.03
N HIS A 1181 27.96 9.13 -9.97
CA HIS A 1181 26.60 8.90 -9.47
C HIS A 1181 25.53 9.28 -10.51
N PHE A 1182 25.75 10.33 -11.31
CA PHE A 1182 24.89 10.65 -12.44
C PHE A 1182 24.87 9.54 -13.49
N CYS A 1183 26.04 9.04 -13.91
CA CYS A 1183 26.12 7.95 -14.89
C CYS A 1183 25.44 6.67 -14.40
N GLU A 1184 25.65 6.29 -13.14
CA GLU A 1184 25.03 5.11 -12.53
C GLU A 1184 23.50 5.25 -12.46
N TYR A 1185 22.99 6.39 -11.99
CA TYR A 1185 21.56 6.66 -11.88
C TYR A 1185 20.88 6.82 -13.26
N HIS A 1186 21.57 7.44 -14.22
CA HIS A 1186 21.08 7.58 -15.59
C HIS A 1186 21.04 6.23 -16.32
N LEU A 1187 22.05 5.37 -16.15
CA LEU A 1187 22.04 4.01 -16.69
C LEU A 1187 20.92 3.15 -16.07
N LEU A 1188 20.65 3.30 -14.76
CA LEU A 1188 19.50 2.66 -14.12
C LEU A 1188 18.18 3.14 -14.73
N SER A 1189 18.00 4.46 -14.86
CA SER A 1189 16.83 5.09 -15.48
C SER A 1189 16.58 4.57 -16.91
N LEU A 1190 17.60 4.57 -17.76
CA LEU A 1190 17.52 4.05 -19.13
C LEU A 1190 17.18 2.56 -19.19
N ARG A 1191 17.77 1.72 -18.33
CA ARG A 1191 17.48 0.28 -18.27
C ARG A 1191 16.04 0.02 -17.83
N THR A 1192 15.58 0.72 -16.79
CA THR A 1192 14.20 0.63 -16.30
C THR A 1192 13.23 1.07 -17.39
N ARG A 1193 13.51 2.17 -18.11
CA ARG A 1193 12.68 2.61 -19.24
C ARG A 1193 12.65 1.58 -20.37
N ASN A 1194 13.78 0.99 -20.73
CA ASN A 1194 13.82 -0.06 -21.75
C ASN A 1194 12.90 -1.24 -21.36
N GLN A 1195 12.99 -1.69 -20.10
CA GLN A 1195 12.14 -2.78 -19.60
C GLN A 1195 10.65 -2.41 -19.52
N GLU A 1196 10.29 -1.16 -19.17
CA GLU A 1196 8.92 -0.66 -19.25
C GLU A 1196 8.37 -0.72 -20.69
N LEU A 1197 9.19 -0.35 -21.68
CA LEU A 1197 8.81 -0.38 -23.09
C LEU A 1197 8.69 -1.80 -23.64
N GLU A 1198 9.60 -2.71 -23.25
CA GLU A 1198 9.53 -4.13 -23.62
C GLU A 1198 8.26 -4.78 -23.05
N ARG A 1199 7.91 -4.49 -21.78
CA ARG A 1199 6.66 -4.97 -21.16
C ARG A 1199 5.42 -4.42 -21.86
N LEU A 1200 5.43 -3.13 -22.22
CA LEU A 1200 4.34 -2.53 -22.98
C LEU A 1200 4.19 -3.19 -24.36
N LEU A 1201 5.29 -3.36 -25.10
CA LEU A 1201 5.29 -4.01 -26.42
C LEU A 1201 4.78 -5.46 -26.34
N TRP A 1202 5.22 -6.21 -25.33
CA TRP A 1202 4.71 -7.57 -25.07
C TRP A 1202 3.20 -7.56 -24.78
N SER A 1203 2.72 -6.59 -24.00
CA SER A 1203 1.29 -6.50 -23.67
C SER A 1203 0.41 -6.16 -24.86
N ILE A 1204 0.90 -5.32 -25.78
CA ILE A 1204 0.20 -4.95 -27.02
C ILE A 1204 0.12 -6.17 -27.95
N ARG A 1205 1.25 -6.87 -28.17
CA ARG A 1205 1.33 -8.08 -29.02
C ARG A 1205 0.47 -9.26 -28.56
N ARG A 1206 -0.01 -9.25 -27.32
CA ARG A 1206 -0.89 -10.29 -26.74
C ARG A 1206 -2.36 -9.85 -26.64
N ALA A 1207 -2.65 -8.58 -26.92
CA ALA A 1207 -4.01 -8.05 -27.03
C ALA A 1207 -4.56 -8.15 -28.46
N GLU A 1208 -3.66 -8.33 -29.44
CA GLU A 1208 -3.91 -8.83 -30.80
C GLU A 1208 -3.97 -10.37 -30.81
#